data_AF-A0A2N1PVB8-F1
#
_entry.id   AF-A0A2N1PVB8-F1
#
_cell.length_a   1.000
_cell.length_b   1.000
_cell.length_c   1.000
_cell.angle_alpha   90.00
_cell.angle_beta   90.00
_cell.angle_gamma   90.00
#
_symmetry.space_group_name_H-M   'P 1'
#
loop_
_entity.id
_entity.type
_entity.pdbx_description
1 polymer ?
#
loop_
_entity_poly.entity_id
_entity_poly.type
_entity_poly.pdbx_seq_one_letter_code
_entity_poly.pdbx_strand_id
1 'polypeptide(L)'
;MIKLISGMKAIIFLSLVFLFAFSSNALAAQRRAEELNTEGERLLKDGSMKSAFMKFREAADYDSLFAEPRYNLGLIYEKRGDGQTAREEFRAALSLSPQDPRIIKKVNEYIFRDVEAFLDSEDFEKATALIENLLVSEPRNPAFLIAQARVQIHLENWSRSRQILHEVIQLANNFAIPKDDPTIPVAHALYSLASFRDRQYYDAYVNIRRAKVLLGDRPHKLVDAILPEVAGDDNPVVKLWREGDALYDAGKLDKALEAYTKLLELHKPIKEVQDRIDHCNNMMKAAQLIKKGKRLVGNGEWKAAREIYGQIQGLGMDTKQIRETIEYIEKKIYQIEHPQEKVDLSDDTFEKNLQFLQESSLFGQIQDNLFETYQQAQDFYANGEFEQALGLYSSISLEKPDYEDVATKMQLCQQAINKRQTSLYATGVVVLIVLVVGCMLLNTFLRGLPKKRRDDAIRAVESAKSSGNWKKVISQSERLLNYVVNEKEVGKINLGMAQAHFKLGNYEKAVELAQFCLKVDHRNKAARTVLGKCYLERGVISDASIREYKELIQLEPGNLKLLRTLADYYVKKEMIDRDALDVYKRLLRLEPDNARILELIAVSYKEEGRVDAEAMTVYEDVITRDPDNIEFRQVLAAAYFQKELYDESLKECKLILHFDPENKDINKIFQQSYIKIGKLTECIIEYERLLEANSDSKFLKRSLDKLYEMRSLSPDFDNKGNDSDKQQNVGMAGSARAITVCRKCAHLNPATAETCKRCGATL
;
A
#
# COMPACT_ATOMS: atom_id res chain seq x y z
N MET A 1 39.88 60.02 34.96
CA MET A 1 39.84 58.81 34.11
C MET A 1 40.41 57.55 34.77
N ILE A 2 41.70 57.46 35.15
CA ILE A 2 42.33 56.18 35.57
C ILE A 2 41.53 55.39 36.63
N LYS A 3 41.06 56.03 37.72
CA LYS A 3 40.22 55.40 38.75
C LYS A 3 38.86 54.86 38.24
N LEU A 4 38.32 55.42 37.15
CA LEU A 4 37.09 54.95 36.51
C LEU A 4 37.35 53.65 35.72
N ILE A 5 38.48 53.61 35.01
CA ILE A 5 38.92 52.46 34.20
C ILE A 5 39.24 51.25 35.09
N SER A 6 39.83 51.45 36.27
CA SER A 6 40.01 50.37 37.25
C SER A 6 38.68 49.83 37.80
N GLY A 7 37.69 50.71 38.03
CA GLY A 7 36.35 50.30 38.47
C GLY A 7 35.64 49.42 37.43
N MET A 8 35.62 49.86 36.16
CA MET A 8 35.08 49.04 35.06
C MET A 8 35.76 47.68 34.94
N LYS A 9 37.10 47.62 35.04
CA LYS A 9 37.84 46.36 34.98
C LYS A 9 37.48 45.41 36.13
N ALA A 10 37.30 45.92 37.34
CA ALA A 10 36.87 45.11 38.48
C ALA A 10 35.44 44.55 38.30
N ILE A 11 34.50 45.37 37.79
CA ILE A 11 33.12 44.95 37.52
C ILE A 11 33.08 43.89 36.41
N ILE A 12 33.83 44.07 35.32
CA ILE A 12 33.93 43.09 34.22
C ILE A 12 34.58 41.79 34.71
N PHE A 13 35.60 41.86 35.56
CA PHE A 13 36.22 40.65 36.12
C PHE A 13 35.26 39.90 37.05
N LEU A 14 34.53 40.62 37.92
CA LEU A 14 33.53 40.01 38.80
C LEU A 14 32.36 39.40 38.02
N SER A 15 31.87 40.04 36.95
CA SER A 15 30.80 39.47 36.13
C SER A 15 31.27 38.24 35.33
N LEU A 16 32.51 38.24 34.83
CA LEU A 16 33.11 37.05 34.20
C LEU A 16 33.30 35.90 35.20
N VAL A 17 33.75 36.17 36.43
CA VAL A 17 33.85 35.14 37.48
C VAL A 17 32.47 34.61 37.88
N PHE A 18 31.45 35.46 37.99
CA PHE A 18 30.07 35.02 38.22
C PHE A 18 29.54 34.15 37.07
N LEU A 19 29.78 34.54 35.81
CA LEU A 19 29.41 33.75 34.63
C LEU A 19 30.10 32.38 34.61
N PHE A 20 31.39 32.29 34.96
CA PHE A 20 32.11 31.03 35.09
C PHE A 20 31.58 30.16 36.23
N ALA A 21 31.27 30.74 37.41
CA ALA A 21 30.71 30.00 38.54
C ALA A 21 29.28 29.50 38.29
N PHE A 22 28.44 30.29 37.61
CA PHE A 22 27.09 29.87 37.22
C PHE A 22 27.13 28.75 36.18
N SER A 23 27.97 28.88 35.15
CA SER A 23 28.09 27.86 34.10
C SER A 23 28.69 26.55 34.61
N SER A 24 29.63 26.56 35.57
CA SER A 24 30.14 25.32 36.17
C SER A 24 29.07 24.58 36.97
N ASN A 25 28.22 25.31 37.72
CA ASN A 25 27.15 24.69 38.52
C ASN A 25 25.99 24.21 37.64
N ALA A 26 25.59 24.97 36.63
CA ALA A 26 24.57 24.57 35.67
C ALA A 26 24.98 23.30 34.89
N LEU A 27 26.24 23.24 34.43
CA LEU A 27 26.78 22.06 33.73
C LEU A 27 26.87 20.82 34.64
N ALA A 28 27.07 21.01 35.95
CA ALA A 28 27.03 19.91 36.91
C ALA A 28 25.61 19.39 37.16
N ALA A 29 24.62 20.29 37.24
CA ALA A 29 23.20 19.94 37.38
C ALA A 29 22.68 19.18 36.14
N GLN A 30 22.95 19.70 34.93
CA GLN A 30 22.58 19.08 33.66
C GLN A 30 23.11 17.64 33.56
N ARG A 31 24.43 17.44 33.79
CA ARG A 31 25.04 16.09 33.79
C ARG A 31 24.39 15.15 34.79
N ARG A 32 24.01 15.65 35.97
CA ARG A 32 23.34 14.83 36.98
C ARG A 32 21.92 14.45 36.55
N ALA A 33 21.19 15.34 35.90
CA ALA A 33 19.89 15.03 35.31
C ALA A 33 20.00 14.01 34.16
N GLU A 34 21.01 14.13 33.29
CA GLU A 34 21.34 13.16 32.23
C GLU A 34 21.66 11.75 32.80
N GLU A 35 22.49 11.68 33.85
CA GLU A 35 22.77 10.42 34.57
C GLU A 35 21.48 9.77 35.10
N LEU A 36 20.63 10.54 35.78
CA LEU A 36 19.40 10.07 36.42
C LEU A 36 18.34 9.65 35.39
N ASN A 37 18.18 10.37 34.28
CA ASN A 37 17.34 9.92 33.17
C ASN A 37 17.87 8.60 32.59
N THR A 38 19.18 8.49 32.39
CA THR A 38 19.80 7.25 31.86
C THR A 38 19.64 6.07 32.83
N GLU A 39 19.66 6.31 34.15
CA GLU A 39 19.36 5.31 35.17
C GLU A 39 17.87 4.89 35.11
N GLY A 40 16.96 5.87 35.02
CA GLY A 40 15.52 5.64 34.86
C GLY A 40 15.16 4.83 33.61
N GLU A 41 15.83 5.10 32.47
CA GLU A 41 15.61 4.35 31.23
C GLU A 41 16.09 2.90 31.29
N ARG A 42 17.11 2.58 32.09
CA ARG A 42 17.50 1.18 32.36
C ARG A 42 16.44 0.52 33.23
N LEU A 43 16.12 1.13 34.37
CA LEU A 43 15.10 0.62 35.29
C LEU A 43 13.73 0.42 34.63
N LEU A 44 13.37 1.22 33.62
CA LEU A 44 12.13 1.05 32.85
C LEU A 44 12.18 -0.13 31.86
N LYS A 45 13.37 -0.45 31.31
CA LYS A 45 13.60 -1.67 30.50
C LYS A 45 13.62 -2.92 31.40
N ASP A 46 14.18 -2.80 32.59
CA ASP A 46 14.23 -3.84 33.64
C ASP A 46 12.88 -4.02 34.38
N GLY A 47 11.76 -3.55 33.81
CA GLY A 47 10.40 -3.65 34.37
C GLY A 47 10.14 -2.84 35.65
N SER A 48 11.17 -2.22 36.24
CA SER A 48 11.16 -1.54 37.54
C SER A 48 10.55 -0.13 37.48
N MET A 49 9.33 -0.04 36.95
CA MET A 49 8.61 1.21 36.63
C MET A 49 8.46 2.19 37.82
N LYS A 50 8.38 1.69 39.06
CA LYS A 50 8.33 2.56 40.27
C LYS A 50 9.66 3.27 40.50
N SER A 51 10.78 2.54 40.39
CA SER A 51 12.13 3.09 40.53
C SER A 51 12.47 4.04 39.39
N ALA A 52 12.12 3.65 38.15
CA ALA A 52 12.27 4.50 36.97
C ALA A 52 11.53 5.83 37.11
N PHE A 53 10.27 5.80 37.56
CA PHE A 53 9.46 7.00 37.81
C PHE A 53 10.11 7.95 38.82
N MET A 54 10.66 7.43 39.93
CA MET A 54 11.39 8.25 40.90
C MET A 54 12.63 8.91 40.26
N LYS A 55 13.35 8.19 39.40
CA LYS A 55 14.56 8.69 38.73
C LYS A 55 14.30 9.75 37.67
N PHE A 56 13.23 9.61 36.89
CA PHE A 56 12.81 10.67 35.96
C PHE A 56 12.30 11.92 36.70
N ARG A 57 11.61 11.74 37.83
CA ARG A 57 11.26 12.88 38.70
C ARG A 57 12.49 13.56 39.28
N GLU A 58 13.42 12.80 39.86
CA GLU A 58 14.71 13.29 40.38
C GLU A 58 15.46 14.09 39.29
N ALA A 59 15.52 13.58 38.06
CA ALA A 59 16.13 14.28 36.92
C ALA A 59 15.41 15.60 36.56
N ALA A 60 14.08 15.62 36.52
CA ALA A 60 13.29 16.84 36.24
C ALA A 60 13.36 17.89 37.37
N ASP A 61 13.58 17.45 38.61
CA ASP A 61 13.80 18.32 39.76
C ASP A 61 15.25 18.88 39.77
N TYR A 62 16.23 18.17 39.18
CA TYR A 62 17.63 18.64 39.03
C TYR A 62 17.84 19.59 37.85
N ASP A 63 17.21 19.37 36.70
CA ASP A 63 17.20 20.27 35.55
C ASP A 63 15.78 20.42 34.99
N SER A 64 15.16 21.57 35.30
CA SER A 64 13.79 21.88 34.89
C SER A 64 13.65 22.23 33.40
N LEU A 65 14.75 22.39 32.67
CA LEU A 65 14.78 22.62 31.22
C LEU A 65 14.99 21.32 30.42
N PHE A 66 15.31 20.21 31.08
CA PHE A 66 15.52 18.91 30.43
C PHE A 66 14.18 18.26 30.07
N ALA A 67 13.96 18.00 28.77
CA ALA A 67 12.67 17.53 28.24
C ALA A 67 12.45 16.02 28.39
N GLU A 68 13.51 15.22 28.21
CA GLU A 68 13.49 13.76 28.24
C GLU A 68 12.86 13.15 29.51
N PRO A 69 13.15 13.61 30.74
CA PRO A 69 12.54 13.04 31.93
C PRO A 69 11.02 13.24 31.96
N ARG A 70 10.51 14.38 31.49
CA ARG A 70 9.06 14.66 31.40
C ARG A 70 8.38 13.78 30.35
N TYR A 71 9.00 13.63 29.17
CA TYR A 71 8.53 12.69 28.16
C TYR A 71 8.48 11.24 28.71
N ASN A 72 9.52 10.82 29.44
CA ASN A 72 9.59 9.50 30.07
C ASN A 72 8.58 9.33 31.23
N LEU A 73 8.28 10.37 32.00
CA LEU A 73 7.17 10.39 32.97
C LEU A 73 5.81 10.24 32.28
N GLY A 74 5.58 10.97 31.18
CA GLY A 74 4.36 10.86 30.37
C GLY A 74 4.11 9.45 29.85
N LEU A 75 5.14 8.77 29.34
CA LEU A 75 5.08 7.36 28.95
C LEU A 75 4.77 6.42 30.12
N ILE A 76 5.19 6.75 31.34
CA ILE A 76 4.86 5.97 32.54
C ILE A 76 3.41 6.18 32.97
N TYR A 77 2.88 7.41 32.93
CA TYR A 77 1.48 7.68 33.22
C TYR A 77 0.54 7.04 32.18
N GLU A 78 0.87 7.11 30.89
CA GLU A 78 0.10 6.45 29.82
C GLU A 78 0.02 4.93 30.05
N LYS A 79 1.16 4.28 30.38
CA LYS A 79 1.20 2.85 30.74
C LYS A 79 0.46 2.50 32.04
N ARG A 80 0.13 3.47 32.89
CA ARG A 80 -0.71 3.29 34.10
C ARG A 80 -2.20 3.53 33.83
N GLY A 81 -2.57 3.96 32.62
CA GLY A 81 -3.94 4.36 32.27
C GLY A 81 -4.28 5.80 32.64
N ASP A 82 -3.35 6.56 33.22
CA ASP A 82 -3.53 7.99 33.52
C ASP A 82 -3.21 8.84 32.30
N GLY A 83 -4.19 8.91 31.39
CA GLY A 83 -4.07 9.69 30.17
C GLY A 83 -4.03 11.21 30.41
N GLN A 84 -4.57 11.71 31.53
CA GLN A 84 -4.57 13.15 31.81
C GLN A 84 -3.17 13.62 32.23
N THR A 85 -2.59 13.01 33.26
CA THR A 85 -1.23 13.39 33.72
C THR A 85 -0.19 13.09 32.64
N ALA A 86 -0.37 12.03 31.84
CA ALA A 86 0.47 11.75 30.68
C ALA A 86 0.47 12.92 29.67
N ARG A 87 -0.72 13.43 29.32
CA ARG A 87 -0.90 14.55 28.40
C ARG A 87 -0.28 15.85 28.92
N GLU A 88 -0.38 16.10 30.22
CA GLU A 88 0.21 17.27 30.89
C GLU A 88 1.76 17.21 30.83
N GLU A 89 2.37 16.06 31.14
CA GLU A 89 3.82 15.88 31.03
C GLU A 89 4.33 15.90 29.57
N PHE A 90 3.59 15.35 28.61
CA PHE A 90 3.96 15.48 27.18
C PHE A 90 3.89 16.93 26.69
N ARG A 91 2.91 17.72 27.15
CA ARG A 91 2.84 19.17 26.85
C ARG A 91 3.99 19.94 27.51
N ALA A 92 4.33 19.63 28.76
CA ALA A 92 5.47 20.23 29.43
C ALA A 92 6.79 19.90 28.70
N ALA A 93 7.01 18.63 28.34
CA ALA A 93 8.16 18.20 27.53
C ALA A 93 8.22 18.92 26.16
N LEU A 94 7.07 19.12 25.49
CA LEU A 94 7.01 19.83 24.21
C LEU A 94 7.35 21.31 24.36
N SER A 95 6.99 21.95 25.47
CA SER A 95 7.36 23.35 25.73
C SER A 95 8.87 23.54 25.93
N LEU A 96 9.58 22.49 26.36
CA LEU A 96 11.04 22.48 26.53
C LEU A 96 11.77 22.07 25.25
N SER A 97 11.24 21.13 24.47
CA SER A 97 11.79 20.72 23.17
C SER A 97 10.73 20.73 22.06
N PRO A 98 10.40 21.92 21.49
CA PRO A 98 9.31 22.07 20.51
C PRO A 98 9.56 21.44 19.14
N GLN A 99 10.71 20.80 18.93
CA GLN A 99 11.17 20.24 17.65
C GLN A 99 11.40 18.72 17.71
N ASP A 100 11.14 18.07 18.86
CA ASP A 100 11.32 16.63 18.99
C ASP A 100 10.13 15.85 18.39
N PRO A 101 10.33 15.09 17.29
CA PRO A 101 9.23 14.35 16.66
C PRO A 101 8.64 13.25 17.56
N ARG A 102 9.36 12.77 18.58
CA ARG A 102 8.85 11.81 19.57
C ARG A 102 7.75 12.45 20.43
N ILE A 103 8.03 13.67 20.89
CA ILE A 103 7.13 14.43 21.77
C ILE A 103 5.98 15.02 20.97
N ILE A 104 6.25 15.61 19.79
CA ILE A 104 5.23 16.11 18.87
C ILE A 104 4.22 15.00 18.55
N LYS A 105 4.70 13.82 18.13
CA LYS A 105 3.81 12.68 17.85
C LYS A 105 2.95 12.31 19.06
N LYS A 106 3.53 12.24 20.26
CA LYS A 106 2.77 11.92 21.47
C LYS A 106 1.72 12.99 21.82
N VAL A 107 2.02 14.28 21.67
CA VAL A 107 1.02 15.34 21.86
C VAL A 107 -0.08 15.27 20.78
N ASN A 108 0.29 15.01 19.53
CA ASN A 108 -0.65 14.83 18.42
C ASN A 108 -1.59 13.62 18.64
N GLU A 109 -1.08 12.49 19.13
CA GLU A 109 -1.89 11.31 19.48
C GLU A 109 -2.99 11.65 20.51
N TYR A 110 -2.74 12.55 21.47
CA TYR A 110 -3.75 12.99 22.43
C TYR A 110 -4.70 14.06 21.88
N ILE A 111 -4.21 15.00 21.05
CA ILE A 111 -5.06 15.98 20.37
C ILE A 111 -6.02 15.28 19.40
N PHE A 112 -5.58 14.22 18.72
CA PHE A 112 -6.45 13.45 17.83
C PHE A 112 -7.52 12.63 18.57
N ARG A 113 -7.24 12.16 19.80
CA ARG A 113 -8.28 11.56 20.67
C ARG A 113 -9.36 12.59 21.06
N ASP A 114 -8.99 13.84 21.32
CA ASP A 114 -9.97 14.91 21.53
C ASP A 114 -10.79 15.18 20.26
N VAL A 115 -10.15 15.21 19.08
CA VAL A 115 -10.84 15.40 17.79
C VAL A 115 -11.90 14.33 17.58
N GLU A 116 -11.55 13.05 17.73
CA GLU A 116 -12.51 11.95 17.58
C GLU A 116 -13.64 12.03 18.62
N ALA A 117 -13.34 12.40 19.87
CA ALA A 117 -14.36 12.60 20.90
C ALA A 117 -15.32 13.78 20.58
N PHE A 118 -14.81 14.88 20.00
CA PHE A 118 -15.64 16.01 19.54
C PHE A 118 -16.45 15.67 18.29
N LEU A 119 -15.92 14.84 17.38
CA LEU A 119 -16.68 14.34 16.23
C LEU A 119 -17.83 13.42 16.67
N ASP A 120 -17.59 12.53 17.64
CA ASP A 120 -18.61 11.65 18.20
C ASP A 120 -19.64 12.39 19.09
N SER A 121 -19.31 13.61 19.56
CA SER A 121 -20.24 14.51 20.26
C SER A 121 -20.83 15.63 19.39
N GLU A 122 -20.62 15.58 18.08
CA GLU A 122 -21.08 16.58 17.08
C GLU A 122 -20.59 18.03 17.33
N ASP A 123 -19.48 18.21 18.05
CA ASP A 123 -18.84 19.50 18.40
C ASP A 123 -17.82 19.92 17.31
N PHE A 124 -18.33 20.11 16.09
CA PHE A 124 -17.50 20.29 14.89
C PHE A 124 -16.61 21.53 14.91
N GLU A 125 -16.97 22.58 15.66
CA GLU A 125 -16.16 23.79 15.82
C GLU A 125 -14.83 23.47 16.54
N LYS A 126 -14.89 22.77 17.68
CA LYS A 126 -13.69 22.36 18.43
C LYS A 126 -12.89 21.30 17.67
N ALA A 127 -13.57 20.37 17.01
CA ALA A 127 -12.90 19.40 16.14
C ALA A 127 -12.09 20.11 15.04
N THR A 128 -12.68 21.10 14.35
CA THR A 128 -12.00 21.87 13.28
C THR A 128 -10.74 22.56 13.79
N ALA A 129 -10.85 23.32 14.89
CA ALA A 129 -9.72 24.07 15.45
C ALA A 129 -8.55 23.16 15.87
N LEU A 130 -8.82 21.94 16.33
CA LEU A 130 -7.78 20.96 16.65
C LEU A 130 -7.20 20.26 15.39
N ILE A 131 -8.05 19.93 14.41
CA ILE A 131 -7.63 19.34 13.13
C ILE A 131 -6.68 20.28 12.35
N GLU A 132 -6.95 21.59 12.33
CA GLU A 132 -6.09 22.56 11.65
C GLU A 132 -4.68 22.60 12.25
N ASN A 133 -4.58 22.62 13.58
CA ASN A 133 -3.29 22.54 14.29
C ASN A 133 -2.54 21.22 14.00
N LEU A 134 -3.26 20.10 13.96
CA LEU A 134 -2.67 18.80 13.59
C LEU A 134 -2.14 18.81 12.15
N LEU A 135 -2.91 19.30 11.19
CA LEU A 135 -2.53 19.34 9.77
C LEU A 135 -1.39 20.33 9.47
N VAL A 136 -1.18 21.38 10.28
CA VAL A 136 0.04 22.21 10.19
C VAL A 136 1.30 21.39 10.53
N SER A 137 1.21 20.44 11.47
CA SER A 137 2.34 19.59 11.87
C SER A 137 2.55 18.35 10.97
N GLU A 138 1.45 17.73 10.51
CA GLU A 138 1.47 16.50 9.71
C GLU A 138 0.47 16.60 8.53
N PRO A 139 0.72 17.45 7.51
CA PRO A 139 -0.25 17.79 6.46
C PRO A 139 -0.65 16.64 5.53
N ARG A 140 -0.06 15.45 5.68
CA ARG A 140 -0.33 14.24 4.88
C ARG A 140 -0.72 13.03 5.73
N ASN A 141 -1.07 13.24 7.00
CA ASN A 141 -1.56 12.17 7.87
C ASN A 141 -3.01 11.81 7.47
N PRO A 142 -3.29 10.57 7.02
CA PRO A 142 -4.61 10.21 6.48
C PRO A 142 -5.72 10.28 7.54
N ALA A 143 -5.42 9.99 8.81
CA ALA A 143 -6.42 10.08 9.88
C ALA A 143 -6.87 11.53 10.10
N PHE A 144 -5.94 12.49 10.05
CA PHE A 144 -6.24 13.92 10.24
C PHE A 144 -7.02 14.49 9.05
N LEU A 145 -6.66 14.08 7.83
CA LEU A 145 -7.40 14.44 6.61
C LEU A 145 -8.81 13.83 6.58
N ILE A 146 -8.97 12.56 7.01
CA ILE A 146 -10.30 11.92 7.12
C ILE A 146 -11.16 12.59 8.19
N ALA A 147 -10.59 12.97 9.33
CA ALA A 147 -11.32 13.75 10.34
C ALA A 147 -11.77 15.11 9.79
N GLN A 148 -10.92 15.82 9.03
CA GLN A 148 -11.31 17.05 8.33
C GLN A 148 -12.45 16.79 7.33
N ALA A 149 -12.38 15.70 6.57
CA ALA A 149 -13.41 15.33 5.61
C ALA A 149 -14.75 14.91 6.26
N ARG A 150 -14.73 14.30 7.46
CA ARG A 150 -15.91 14.07 8.30
C ARG A 150 -16.57 15.39 8.67
N VAL A 151 -15.82 16.38 9.19
CA VAL A 151 -16.34 17.73 9.45
C VAL A 151 -17.00 18.32 8.22
N GLN A 152 -16.33 18.28 7.06
CA GLN A 152 -16.90 18.83 5.82
C GLN A 152 -18.16 18.07 5.34
N ILE A 153 -18.30 16.78 5.65
CA ILE A 153 -19.54 16.02 5.44
C ILE A 153 -20.68 16.49 6.35
N HIS A 154 -20.42 16.75 7.63
CA HIS A 154 -21.42 17.27 8.56
C HIS A 154 -21.82 18.73 8.27
N LEU A 155 -20.93 19.52 7.67
CA LEU A 155 -21.20 20.88 7.19
C LEU A 155 -21.81 20.93 5.78
N GLU A 156 -22.20 19.78 5.20
CA GLU A 156 -22.72 19.62 3.83
C GLU A 156 -21.78 20.17 2.71
N ASN A 157 -20.50 20.39 3.01
CA ASN A 157 -19.45 20.81 2.08
C ASN A 157 -18.91 19.60 1.29
N TRP A 158 -19.81 18.90 0.59
CA TRP A 158 -19.53 17.63 -0.10
C TRP A 158 -18.34 17.70 -1.05
N SER A 159 -18.27 18.76 -1.88
CA SER A 159 -17.18 19.00 -2.83
C SER A 159 -15.81 19.18 -2.14
N ARG A 160 -15.77 19.85 -0.98
CA ARG A 160 -14.54 20.02 -0.19
C ARG A 160 -14.13 18.71 0.49
N SER A 161 -15.09 17.94 1.01
CA SER A 161 -14.83 16.60 1.54
C SER A 161 -14.23 15.68 0.47
N ARG A 162 -14.81 15.66 -0.75
CA ARG A 162 -14.26 14.90 -1.89
C ARG A 162 -12.82 15.29 -2.24
N GLN A 163 -12.48 16.58 -2.25
CA GLN A 163 -11.10 17.04 -2.50
C GLN A 163 -10.11 16.44 -1.48
N ILE A 164 -10.43 16.53 -0.19
CA ILE A 164 -9.57 16.04 0.90
C ILE A 164 -9.42 14.52 0.83
N LEU A 165 -10.51 13.80 0.60
CA LEU A 165 -10.51 12.34 0.52
C LEU A 165 -9.84 11.83 -0.77
N HIS A 166 -9.90 12.59 -1.87
CA HIS A 166 -9.12 12.31 -3.07
C HIS A 166 -7.62 12.42 -2.79
N GLU A 167 -7.15 13.41 -2.01
CA GLU A 167 -5.75 13.49 -1.62
C GLU A 167 -5.31 12.24 -0.82
N VAL A 168 -6.12 11.79 0.15
CA VAL A 168 -5.84 10.55 0.90
C VAL A 168 -5.72 9.32 -0.02
N ILE A 169 -6.65 9.17 -0.97
CA ILE A 169 -6.64 8.09 -1.95
C ILE A 169 -5.39 8.17 -2.86
N GLN A 170 -4.97 9.37 -3.27
CA GLN A 170 -3.76 9.55 -4.07
C GLN A 170 -2.48 9.31 -3.28
N LEU A 171 -2.43 9.62 -1.98
CA LEU A 171 -1.29 9.28 -1.12
C LEU A 171 -1.12 7.75 -1.00
N ALA A 172 -2.21 7.00 -0.91
CA ALA A 172 -2.18 5.53 -0.97
C ALA A 172 -1.74 4.99 -2.34
N ASN A 173 -2.27 5.54 -3.44
CA ASN A 173 -1.87 5.13 -4.80
C ASN A 173 -0.37 5.35 -5.07
N ASN A 174 0.19 6.44 -4.56
CA ASN A 174 1.61 6.80 -4.68
C ASN A 174 2.53 6.06 -3.66
N PHE A 175 2.02 5.04 -2.96
CA PHE A 175 2.74 4.26 -1.95
C PHE A 175 3.30 5.11 -0.78
N ALA A 176 2.73 6.28 -0.50
CA ALA A 176 3.08 7.10 0.67
C ALA A 176 2.41 6.59 1.96
N ILE A 177 1.32 5.82 1.81
CA ILE A 177 0.59 5.11 2.87
C ILE A 177 0.58 3.61 2.50
N PRO A 178 0.72 2.67 3.46
CA PRO A 178 0.58 1.23 3.20
C PRO A 178 -0.80 0.88 2.65
N LYS A 179 -0.90 -0.04 1.68
CA LYS A 179 -2.19 -0.39 1.03
C LYS A 179 -3.16 -1.15 1.94
N ASP A 180 -2.64 -1.70 3.03
CA ASP A 180 -3.33 -2.39 4.10
C ASP A 180 -3.76 -1.46 5.26
N ASP A 181 -3.45 -0.17 5.19
CA ASP A 181 -3.83 0.82 6.19
C ASP A 181 -5.37 0.89 6.35
N PRO A 182 -5.92 0.73 7.57
CA PRO A 182 -7.37 0.66 7.79
C PRO A 182 -8.09 1.99 7.49
N THR A 183 -7.37 3.10 7.30
CA THR A 183 -7.96 4.38 6.89
C THR A 183 -8.38 4.42 5.41
N ILE A 184 -7.78 3.60 4.53
CA ILE A 184 -8.03 3.67 3.08
C ILE A 184 -9.47 3.21 2.70
N PRO A 185 -10.01 2.09 3.24
CA PRO A 185 -11.41 1.74 3.01
C PRO A 185 -12.39 2.79 3.54
N VAL A 186 -12.05 3.44 4.67
CA VAL A 186 -12.83 4.55 5.24
C VAL A 186 -12.81 5.76 4.31
N ALA A 187 -11.66 6.12 3.76
CA ALA A 187 -11.53 7.22 2.81
C ALA A 187 -12.38 6.99 1.55
N HIS A 188 -12.33 5.79 0.97
CA HIS A 188 -13.17 5.44 -0.18
C HIS A 188 -14.68 5.45 0.15
N ALA A 189 -15.09 4.99 1.33
CA ALA A 189 -16.50 5.00 1.72
C ALA A 189 -17.03 6.42 2.01
N LEU A 190 -16.24 7.29 2.65
CA LEU A 190 -16.60 8.69 2.84
C LEU A 190 -16.58 9.47 1.52
N TYR A 191 -15.62 9.20 0.63
CA TYR A 191 -15.58 9.81 -0.70
C TYR A 191 -16.83 9.41 -1.47
N SER A 192 -17.24 8.15 -1.35
CA SER A 192 -18.46 7.63 -1.95
C SER A 192 -19.70 8.36 -1.45
N LEU A 193 -19.88 8.49 -0.13
CA LEU A 193 -21.02 9.23 0.45
C LEU A 193 -21.05 10.69 0.01
N ALA A 194 -19.89 11.37 0.02
CA ALA A 194 -19.78 12.75 -0.43
C ALA A 194 -20.11 12.88 -1.93
N SER A 195 -19.64 11.96 -2.77
CA SER A 195 -20.03 11.89 -4.19
C SER A 195 -21.52 11.62 -4.37
N PHE A 196 -22.13 10.75 -3.57
CA PHE A 196 -23.56 10.46 -3.67
C PHE A 196 -24.42 11.71 -3.36
N ARG A 197 -24.05 12.47 -2.32
CA ARG A 197 -24.73 13.73 -1.94
C ARG A 197 -24.48 14.85 -2.96
N ASP A 198 -23.28 14.95 -3.50
CA ASP A 198 -22.90 15.86 -4.61
C ASP A 198 -23.45 15.38 -5.98
N ARG A 199 -24.35 14.39 -5.99
CA ARG A 199 -25.01 13.77 -7.17
C ARG A 199 -24.07 13.09 -8.17
N GLN A 200 -22.81 12.86 -7.78
CA GLN A 200 -21.78 12.15 -8.55
C GLN A 200 -21.90 10.63 -8.33
N TYR A 201 -23.08 10.09 -8.68
CA TYR A 201 -23.48 8.73 -8.34
C TYR A 201 -22.55 7.62 -8.88
N TYR A 202 -21.83 7.90 -9.98
CA TYR A 202 -20.85 6.97 -10.54
C TYR A 202 -19.62 6.85 -9.63
N ASP A 203 -19.00 7.99 -9.33
CA ASP A 203 -17.88 8.11 -8.40
C ASP A 203 -18.25 7.51 -7.04
N ALA A 204 -19.49 7.71 -6.61
CA ALA A 204 -20.04 7.09 -5.42
C ALA A 204 -19.99 5.55 -5.49
N TYR A 205 -20.60 4.95 -6.51
CA TYR A 205 -20.67 3.49 -6.66
C TYR A 205 -19.28 2.84 -6.82
N VAL A 206 -18.40 3.42 -7.64
CA VAL A 206 -17.04 2.87 -7.82
C VAL A 206 -16.26 2.88 -6.52
N ASN A 207 -16.33 3.96 -5.73
CA ASN A 207 -15.57 4.05 -4.50
C ASN A 207 -16.12 3.16 -3.37
N ILE A 208 -17.44 2.97 -3.24
CA ILE A 208 -17.96 2.03 -2.22
C ILE A 208 -17.67 0.57 -2.57
N ARG A 209 -17.66 0.22 -3.87
CA ARG A 209 -17.22 -1.11 -4.34
C ARG A 209 -15.74 -1.32 -4.04
N ARG A 210 -14.87 -0.32 -4.28
CA ARG A 210 -13.44 -0.36 -3.88
C ARG A 210 -13.26 -0.50 -2.36
N ALA A 211 -14.00 0.25 -1.55
CA ALA A 211 -13.98 0.13 -0.09
C ALA A 211 -14.30 -1.30 0.38
N LYS A 212 -15.34 -1.94 -0.19
CA LYS A 212 -15.69 -3.32 0.17
C LYS A 212 -14.66 -4.34 -0.31
N VAL A 213 -14.08 -4.17 -1.49
CA VAL A 213 -12.98 -5.04 -1.99
C VAL A 213 -11.73 -4.96 -1.10
N LEU A 214 -11.36 -3.77 -0.61
CA LEU A 214 -10.21 -3.61 0.30
C LEU A 214 -10.45 -4.21 1.70
N LEU A 215 -11.70 -4.25 2.16
CA LEU A 215 -12.07 -4.95 3.39
C LEU A 215 -12.11 -6.47 3.21
N GLY A 216 -12.56 -6.96 2.06
CA GLY A 216 -12.94 -8.36 1.86
C GLY A 216 -14.14 -8.72 2.75
N ASP A 217 -14.10 -9.90 3.36
CA ASP A 217 -15.17 -10.39 4.25
C ASP A 217 -15.21 -9.68 5.62
N ARG A 218 -14.27 -8.77 5.90
CA ARG A 218 -14.22 -8.03 7.17
C ARG A 218 -15.39 -7.03 7.24
N PRO A 219 -16.30 -7.14 8.24
CA PRO A 219 -17.37 -6.16 8.41
C PRO A 219 -16.80 -4.83 8.93
N HIS A 220 -17.35 -3.72 8.45
CA HIS A 220 -16.98 -2.37 8.88
C HIS A 220 -18.19 -1.45 8.90
N LYS A 221 -18.66 -1.09 10.10
CA LYS A 221 -19.93 -0.36 10.36
C LYS A 221 -20.23 0.77 9.36
N LEU A 222 -19.25 1.63 9.08
CA LEU A 222 -19.42 2.76 8.16
C LEU A 222 -19.61 2.33 6.69
N VAL A 223 -18.85 1.33 6.22
CA VAL A 223 -18.93 0.86 4.83
C VAL A 223 -20.22 0.08 4.62
N ASP A 224 -20.58 -0.79 5.57
CA ASP A 224 -21.80 -1.59 5.51
C ASP A 224 -23.08 -0.74 5.70
N ALA A 225 -22.96 0.48 6.25
CA ALA A 225 -24.05 1.46 6.31
C ALA A 225 -24.22 2.29 5.03
N ILE A 226 -23.11 2.68 4.37
CA ILE A 226 -23.13 3.48 3.13
C ILE A 226 -23.42 2.60 1.90
N LEU A 227 -23.01 1.32 1.91
CA LEU A 227 -23.14 0.41 0.78
C LEU A 227 -24.60 0.21 0.29
N PRO A 228 -25.62 0.02 1.15
CA PRO A 228 -27.01 -0.09 0.68
C PRO A 228 -27.55 1.22 0.10
N GLU A 229 -27.17 2.38 0.64
CA GLU A 229 -27.63 3.68 0.14
C GLU A 229 -27.05 3.99 -1.25
N VAL A 230 -25.75 3.73 -1.44
CA VAL A 230 -25.06 4.09 -2.69
C VAL A 230 -25.19 3.01 -3.77
N ALA A 231 -25.15 1.73 -3.41
CA ALA A 231 -25.13 0.61 -4.35
C ALA A 231 -26.45 -0.19 -4.43
N GLY A 232 -27.48 0.22 -3.68
CA GLY A 232 -28.81 -0.38 -3.70
C GLY A 232 -29.57 -0.19 -5.01
N ASP A 233 -30.63 -0.98 -5.18
CA ASP A 233 -31.34 -1.14 -6.46
C ASP A 233 -32.22 0.08 -6.82
N ASP A 234 -32.53 0.92 -5.84
CA ASP A 234 -33.26 2.19 -6.01
C ASP A 234 -32.39 3.31 -6.63
N ASN A 235 -31.06 3.15 -6.68
CA ASN A 235 -30.18 4.15 -7.29
C ASN A 235 -30.29 4.06 -8.84
N PRO A 236 -30.78 5.11 -9.54
CA PRO A 236 -31.02 5.06 -10.98
C PRO A 236 -29.75 4.87 -11.81
N VAL A 237 -28.59 5.32 -11.31
CA VAL A 237 -27.30 5.15 -12.00
C VAL A 237 -26.80 3.71 -11.85
N VAL A 238 -26.96 3.09 -10.68
CA VAL A 238 -26.61 1.68 -10.49
C VAL A 238 -27.56 0.77 -11.26
N LYS A 239 -28.85 1.11 -11.29
CA LYS A 239 -29.87 0.42 -12.10
C LYS A 239 -29.55 0.49 -13.59
N LEU A 240 -29.38 1.68 -14.17
CA LEU A 240 -29.07 1.84 -15.59
C LEU A 240 -27.72 1.22 -15.99
N TRP A 241 -26.73 1.22 -15.09
CA TRP A 241 -25.49 0.49 -15.33
C TRP A 241 -25.71 -1.02 -15.32
N ARG A 242 -26.37 -1.60 -14.30
CA ARG A 242 -26.67 -3.05 -14.30
C ARG A 242 -27.54 -3.47 -15.48
N GLU A 243 -28.51 -2.66 -15.89
CA GLU A 243 -29.30 -2.86 -17.11
C GLU A 243 -28.41 -2.80 -18.36
N GLY A 244 -27.52 -1.80 -18.46
CA GLY A 244 -26.55 -1.67 -19.56
C GLY A 244 -25.57 -2.84 -19.67
N ASP A 245 -24.90 -3.22 -18.58
CA ASP A 245 -24.00 -4.37 -18.53
C ASP A 245 -24.75 -5.69 -18.82
N ALA A 246 -25.96 -5.90 -18.29
CA ALA A 246 -26.75 -7.10 -18.59
C ALA A 246 -27.26 -7.15 -20.04
N LEU A 247 -27.53 -6.00 -20.67
CA LEU A 247 -27.84 -5.93 -22.11
C LEU A 247 -26.58 -6.11 -22.97
N TYR A 248 -25.44 -5.64 -22.48
CA TYR A 248 -24.14 -5.75 -23.12
C TYR A 248 -23.66 -7.20 -23.16
N ASP A 249 -23.63 -7.87 -22.01
CA ASP A 249 -23.26 -9.28 -21.87
C ASP A 249 -24.27 -10.20 -22.58
N ALA A 250 -25.53 -9.78 -22.75
CA ALA A 250 -26.55 -10.48 -23.52
C ALA A 250 -26.51 -10.23 -25.04
N GLY A 251 -25.52 -9.49 -25.56
CA GLY A 251 -25.35 -9.24 -27.00
C GLY A 251 -26.50 -8.44 -27.62
N LYS A 252 -26.94 -7.38 -26.92
CA LYS A 252 -28.00 -6.45 -27.35
C LYS A 252 -27.49 -5.02 -27.24
N LEU A 253 -26.42 -4.69 -27.96
CA LEU A 253 -25.78 -3.39 -27.78
C LEU A 253 -26.58 -2.24 -28.36
N ASP A 254 -27.57 -2.46 -29.25
CA ASP A 254 -28.60 -1.46 -29.54
C ASP A 254 -29.19 -0.85 -28.25
N LYS A 255 -29.52 -1.71 -27.28
CA LYS A 255 -30.15 -1.35 -26.01
C LYS A 255 -29.14 -1.08 -24.91
N ALA A 256 -27.97 -1.73 -24.92
CA ALA A 256 -26.88 -1.36 -24.01
C ALA A 256 -26.36 0.05 -24.34
N LEU A 257 -26.26 0.41 -25.62
CA LEU A 257 -25.92 1.75 -26.10
C LEU A 257 -26.92 2.77 -25.58
N GLU A 258 -28.22 2.50 -25.73
CA GLU A 258 -29.26 3.33 -25.14
C GLU A 258 -29.11 3.48 -23.62
N ALA A 259 -28.88 2.38 -22.89
CA ALA A 259 -28.75 2.39 -21.43
C ALA A 259 -27.52 3.18 -20.96
N TYR A 260 -26.34 2.92 -21.54
CA TYR A 260 -25.12 3.67 -21.24
C TYR A 260 -25.18 5.12 -21.74
N THR A 261 -25.88 5.42 -22.83
CA THR A 261 -26.07 6.80 -23.31
C THR A 261 -26.97 7.57 -22.35
N LYS A 262 -28.09 7.00 -21.90
CA LYS A 262 -28.96 7.57 -20.84
C LYS A 262 -28.18 7.75 -19.53
N LEU A 263 -27.27 6.81 -19.22
CA LEU A 263 -26.39 6.91 -18.06
C LEU A 263 -25.38 8.07 -18.18
N LEU A 264 -24.85 8.35 -19.38
CA LEU A 264 -24.02 9.51 -19.68
C LEU A 264 -24.80 10.83 -19.83
N GLU A 265 -26.08 10.80 -20.21
CA GLU A 265 -26.98 11.96 -20.20
C GLU A 265 -27.28 12.40 -18.76
N LEU A 266 -27.43 11.44 -17.85
CA LEU A 266 -27.54 11.70 -16.41
C LEU A 266 -26.21 12.16 -15.79
N HIS A 267 -25.06 11.66 -16.27
CA HIS A 267 -23.75 11.97 -15.66
C HIS A 267 -22.55 11.73 -16.61
N LYS A 268 -21.82 12.80 -16.96
CA LYS A 268 -20.50 12.76 -17.63
C LYS A 268 -19.40 13.33 -16.73
N PRO A 269 -18.10 13.05 -17.00
CA PRO A 269 -17.58 12.07 -17.96
C PRO A 269 -17.20 10.77 -17.22
N ILE A 270 -18.02 9.74 -17.34
CA ILE A 270 -17.77 8.45 -16.69
C ILE A 270 -16.80 7.65 -17.55
N LYS A 271 -15.50 7.57 -17.23
CA LYS A 271 -14.53 6.95 -18.15
C LYS A 271 -14.91 5.51 -18.52
N GLU A 272 -15.29 4.65 -17.58
CA GLU A 272 -15.58 3.25 -17.92
C GLU A 272 -16.92 3.04 -18.66
N VAL A 273 -17.83 4.02 -18.62
CA VAL A 273 -19.07 4.04 -19.44
C VAL A 273 -18.84 4.76 -20.77
N GLN A 274 -17.89 5.71 -20.84
CA GLN A 274 -17.27 6.10 -22.10
C GLN A 274 -16.51 4.91 -22.71
N ASP A 275 -15.84 4.06 -21.94
CA ASP A 275 -15.11 2.85 -22.42
C ASP A 275 -16.08 1.72 -22.77
N ARG A 276 -17.27 1.63 -22.15
CA ARG A 276 -18.37 0.74 -22.57
C ARG A 276 -19.18 1.27 -23.75
N ILE A 277 -19.00 2.53 -24.15
CA ILE A 277 -19.47 3.07 -25.44
C ILE A 277 -18.30 3.32 -26.42
N ASP A 278 -17.05 3.13 -25.98
CA ASP A 278 -15.94 2.57 -26.78
C ASP A 278 -16.03 1.02 -26.82
N HIS A 279 -17.05 0.49 -26.14
CA HIS A 279 -17.88 -0.59 -26.62
C HIS A 279 -19.22 -0.05 -27.23
N CYS A 280 -20.34 -0.77 -27.27
CA CYS A 280 -21.58 -0.36 -27.99
C CYS A 280 -21.55 -0.03 -29.51
N ASN A 281 -21.00 1.09 -30.03
CA ASN A 281 -21.08 1.41 -31.49
C ASN A 281 -20.12 0.63 -32.44
N ASN A 282 -18.90 1.08 -32.78
CA ASN A 282 -18.10 0.62 -33.96
C ASN A 282 -17.98 -0.90 -34.33
N MET A 283 -18.12 -1.95 -33.50
CA MET A 283 -18.28 -3.33 -34.02
C MET A 283 -19.70 -3.57 -34.57
N MET A 284 -20.68 -2.71 -34.30
CA MET A 284 -21.93 -2.61 -35.08
C MET A 284 -21.57 -2.31 -36.52
N LYS A 285 -20.54 -1.47 -36.70
CA LYS A 285 -19.91 -1.19 -37.99
C LYS A 285 -19.01 -2.35 -38.42
N ALA A 286 -18.31 -3.08 -37.54
CA ALA A 286 -17.67 -4.35 -37.91
C ALA A 286 -18.66 -5.44 -38.35
N ALA A 287 -19.91 -5.43 -37.87
CA ALA A 287 -20.99 -6.32 -38.29
C ALA A 287 -21.48 -5.97 -39.69
N GLN A 288 -21.66 -4.67 -39.95
CA GLN A 288 -21.99 -4.14 -41.27
C GLN A 288 -20.86 -4.45 -42.26
N LEU A 289 -19.60 -4.30 -41.84
CA LEU A 289 -18.41 -4.67 -42.61
C LEU A 289 -18.33 -6.20 -42.80
N ILE A 290 -18.58 -7.04 -41.80
CA ILE A 290 -18.68 -8.51 -41.95
C ILE A 290 -19.76 -8.85 -42.98
N LYS A 291 -20.93 -8.21 -42.91
CA LYS A 291 -22.06 -8.45 -43.81
C LYS A 291 -21.76 -8.02 -45.24
N LYS A 292 -20.91 -6.99 -45.42
CA LYS A 292 -20.34 -6.59 -46.72
C LYS A 292 -19.26 -7.59 -47.19
N GLY A 293 -18.34 -7.98 -46.32
CA GLY A 293 -17.27 -8.96 -46.57
C GLY A 293 -17.79 -10.34 -46.96
N LYS A 294 -18.86 -10.85 -46.31
CA LYS A 294 -19.60 -12.06 -46.69
C LYS A 294 -19.94 -12.05 -48.18
N ARG A 295 -20.52 -10.94 -48.65
CA ARG A 295 -21.04 -10.77 -50.01
C ARG A 295 -19.90 -10.68 -51.02
N LEU A 296 -18.87 -9.87 -50.73
CA LEU A 296 -17.70 -9.75 -51.58
C LEU A 296 -16.98 -11.10 -51.76
N VAL A 297 -16.86 -11.90 -50.70
CA VAL A 297 -16.30 -13.27 -50.81
C VAL A 297 -17.22 -14.19 -51.61
N GLY A 298 -18.54 -14.19 -51.35
CA GLY A 298 -19.51 -14.99 -52.10
C GLY A 298 -19.58 -14.64 -53.60
N ASN A 299 -19.29 -13.38 -53.95
CA ASN A 299 -19.19 -12.90 -55.33
C ASN A 299 -17.83 -13.19 -56.00
N GLY A 300 -16.81 -13.63 -55.25
CA GLY A 300 -15.44 -13.78 -55.75
C GLY A 300 -14.65 -12.47 -55.87
N GLU A 301 -15.06 -11.40 -55.19
CA GLU A 301 -14.42 -10.07 -55.19
C GLU A 301 -13.26 -9.99 -54.18
N TRP A 302 -12.32 -10.95 -54.25
CA TRP A 302 -11.33 -11.24 -53.20
C TRP A 302 -10.51 -10.03 -52.73
N LYS A 303 -10.06 -9.17 -53.65
CA LYS A 303 -9.26 -7.98 -53.30
C LYS A 303 -10.07 -6.91 -52.56
N ALA A 304 -11.35 -6.74 -52.91
CA ALA A 304 -12.26 -5.86 -52.17
C ALA A 304 -12.65 -6.46 -50.82
N ALA A 305 -12.81 -7.79 -50.74
CA ALA A 305 -13.02 -8.48 -49.47
C ALA A 305 -11.84 -8.27 -48.50
N ARG A 306 -10.60 -8.44 -48.97
CA ARG A 306 -9.36 -8.21 -48.20
C ARG A 306 -9.36 -6.83 -47.54
N GLU A 307 -9.67 -5.78 -48.30
CA GLU A 307 -9.73 -4.40 -47.78
C GLU A 307 -10.76 -4.26 -46.65
N ILE A 308 -11.95 -4.85 -46.80
CA ILE A 308 -13.01 -4.79 -45.78
C ILE A 308 -12.62 -5.52 -44.50
N TYR A 309 -11.91 -6.66 -44.56
CA TYR A 309 -11.41 -7.31 -43.35
C TYR A 309 -10.21 -6.60 -42.70
N GLY A 310 -9.37 -5.92 -43.49
CA GLY A 310 -8.37 -4.99 -42.96
C GLY A 310 -9.01 -3.79 -42.22
N GLN A 311 -10.08 -3.22 -42.78
CA GLN A 311 -10.88 -2.18 -42.11
C GLN A 311 -11.50 -2.69 -40.79
N ILE A 312 -11.92 -3.95 -40.73
CA ILE A 312 -12.42 -4.59 -39.50
C ILE A 312 -11.31 -4.68 -38.43
N GLN A 313 -10.11 -5.20 -38.78
CA GLN A 313 -8.99 -5.24 -37.83
C GLN A 313 -8.60 -3.84 -37.33
N GLY A 314 -8.70 -2.82 -38.19
CA GLY A 314 -8.52 -1.41 -37.83
C GLY A 314 -9.52 -0.85 -36.80
N LEU A 315 -10.63 -1.55 -36.51
CA LEU A 315 -11.57 -1.23 -35.43
C LEU A 315 -11.24 -1.97 -34.11
N GLY A 316 -10.02 -2.48 -33.95
CA GLY A 316 -9.58 -3.28 -32.80
C GLY A 316 -10.12 -4.72 -32.80
N MET A 317 -10.81 -5.14 -33.88
CA MET A 317 -11.41 -6.46 -33.99
C MET A 317 -10.44 -7.45 -34.60
N ASP A 318 -9.77 -8.24 -33.75
CA ASP A 318 -8.85 -9.30 -34.17
C ASP A 318 -9.21 -10.68 -33.54
N THR A 319 -10.49 -11.06 -33.66
CA THR A 319 -10.93 -12.40 -33.27
C THR A 319 -10.32 -13.45 -34.19
N LYS A 320 -10.09 -14.67 -33.66
CA LYS A 320 -9.55 -15.82 -34.40
C LYS A 320 -10.26 -16.00 -35.75
N GLN A 321 -11.58 -15.84 -35.72
CA GLN A 321 -12.47 -15.90 -36.86
C GLN A 321 -12.01 -15.04 -38.05
N ILE A 322 -11.60 -13.80 -37.80
CA ILE A 322 -11.20 -12.85 -38.84
C ILE A 322 -9.88 -13.25 -39.46
N ARG A 323 -8.91 -13.68 -38.65
CA ARG A 323 -7.58 -14.06 -39.14
C ARG A 323 -7.65 -15.24 -40.09
N GLU A 324 -8.43 -16.27 -39.75
CA GLU A 324 -8.70 -17.41 -40.63
C GLU A 324 -9.49 -16.99 -41.89
N THR A 325 -10.44 -16.06 -41.76
CA THR A 325 -11.15 -15.45 -42.90
C THR A 325 -10.22 -14.67 -43.84
N ILE A 326 -9.26 -13.89 -43.32
CA ILE A 326 -8.26 -13.16 -44.10
C ILE A 326 -7.30 -14.14 -44.77
N GLU A 327 -6.77 -15.11 -44.03
CA GLU A 327 -5.82 -16.09 -44.55
C GLU A 327 -6.39 -16.88 -45.75
N TYR A 328 -7.66 -17.27 -45.68
CA TYR A 328 -8.37 -17.88 -46.80
C TYR A 328 -8.48 -16.95 -48.02
N ILE A 329 -8.76 -15.65 -47.81
CA ILE A 329 -8.83 -14.66 -48.88
C ILE A 329 -7.46 -14.45 -49.54
N GLU A 330 -6.38 -14.37 -48.76
CA GLU A 330 -5.01 -14.26 -49.27
C GLU A 330 -4.61 -15.50 -50.09
N LYS A 331 -4.91 -16.72 -49.58
CA LYS A 331 -4.73 -17.98 -50.32
C LYS A 331 -5.50 -18.00 -51.64
N LYS A 332 -6.72 -17.43 -51.67
CA LYS A 332 -7.53 -17.31 -52.89
C LYS A 332 -7.01 -16.26 -53.88
N ILE A 333 -6.50 -15.12 -53.41
CA ILE A 333 -5.82 -14.14 -54.26
C ILE A 333 -4.58 -14.76 -54.89
N TYR A 334 -3.75 -15.45 -54.09
CA TYR A 334 -2.53 -16.11 -54.56
C TYR A 334 -2.80 -17.14 -55.67
N GLN A 335 -3.83 -18.00 -55.49
CA GLN A 335 -4.25 -18.99 -56.49
C GLN A 335 -4.67 -18.36 -57.84
N ILE A 336 -5.30 -17.18 -57.81
CA ILE A 336 -5.72 -16.46 -59.02
C ILE A 336 -4.52 -15.82 -59.72
N GLU A 337 -3.52 -15.36 -58.97
CA GLU A 337 -2.31 -14.73 -59.50
C GLU A 337 -1.25 -15.74 -59.96
N HIS A 338 -1.29 -16.99 -59.47
CA HIS A 338 -0.33 -18.05 -59.79
C HIS A 338 -1.01 -19.36 -60.26
N PRO A 339 -1.68 -19.39 -61.45
CA PRO A 339 -2.54 -20.51 -61.86
C PRO A 339 -1.83 -21.84 -62.16
N GLN A 340 -0.49 -21.87 -62.14
CA GLN A 340 0.33 -23.05 -62.44
C GLN A 340 0.61 -23.92 -61.19
N GLU A 341 0.36 -23.40 -59.98
CA GLU A 341 0.71 -24.07 -58.72
C GLU A 341 -0.51 -24.70 -58.03
N LYS A 342 -0.31 -25.91 -57.47
CA LYS A 342 -1.34 -26.59 -56.67
C LYS A 342 -1.37 -26.05 -55.25
N VAL A 343 -2.20 -25.03 -55.02
CA VAL A 343 -2.59 -24.58 -53.68
C VAL A 343 -3.62 -25.54 -53.08
N ASP A 344 -3.33 -26.15 -51.94
CA ASP A 344 -4.31 -26.91 -51.16
C ASP A 344 -5.23 -25.96 -50.37
N LEU A 345 -6.51 -26.29 -50.31
CA LEU A 345 -7.60 -25.47 -49.77
C LEU A 345 -8.59 -26.31 -48.93
N SER A 346 -8.15 -27.47 -48.46
CA SER A 346 -8.96 -28.45 -47.71
C SER A 346 -9.14 -28.09 -46.22
N ASP A 347 -9.70 -26.91 -45.92
CA ASP A 347 -10.07 -26.55 -44.54
C ASP A 347 -11.44 -25.84 -44.45
N ASP A 348 -12.31 -26.38 -43.58
CA ASP A 348 -13.76 -26.10 -43.49
C ASP A 348 -14.07 -24.98 -42.48
N THR A 349 -13.08 -24.13 -42.17
CA THR A 349 -13.10 -23.14 -41.10
C THR A 349 -13.82 -21.83 -41.48
N PHE A 350 -13.81 -21.45 -42.76
CA PHE A 350 -14.22 -20.12 -43.22
C PHE A 350 -15.66 -19.71 -42.86
N GLU A 351 -16.66 -20.56 -43.12
CA GLU A 351 -18.07 -20.18 -42.95
C GLU A 351 -18.44 -19.95 -41.48
N LYS A 352 -17.94 -20.83 -40.59
CA LYS A 352 -18.22 -20.85 -39.14
C LYS A 352 -17.80 -19.56 -38.45
N ASN A 353 -16.78 -18.91 -38.98
CA ASN A 353 -16.10 -17.77 -38.38
C ASN A 353 -16.88 -16.47 -38.54
N LEU A 354 -17.58 -16.31 -39.66
CA LEU A 354 -17.99 -15.00 -40.16
C LEU A 354 -19.28 -14.47 -39.51
N GLN A 355 -19.54 -14.81 -38.25
CA GLN A 355 -20.81 -14.61 -37.54
C GLN A 355 -20.68 -13.83 -36.21
N PHE A 356 -19.45 -13.49 -35.79
CA PHE A 356 -19.17 -13.15 -34.38
C PHE A 356 -19.02 -11.65 -34.03
N LEU A 357 -18.70 -10.75 -34.98
CA LEU A 357 -18.35 -9.34 -34.67
C LEU A 357 -19.54 -8.36 -34.67
N GLN A 358 -20.57 -8.57 -33.85
CA GLN A 358 -21.82 -7.85 -34.12
C GLN A 358 -21.97 -6.39 -33.61
N GLU A 359 -21.25 -5.87 -32.60
CA GLU A 359 -21.53 -4.56 -31.93
C GLU A 359 -20.28 -4.00 -31.11
N SER A 360 -19.86 -2.67 -31.06
CA SER A 360 -18.88 -1.93 -30.11
C SER A 360 -17.83 -0.76 -30.55
N SER A 361 -17.91 0.56 -30.12
CA SER A 361 -16.93 1.77 -30.08
C SER A 361 -17.41 3.30 -30.25
N LEU A 362 -16.70 4.41 -29.79
CA LEU A 362 -17.10 5.84 -29.39
C LEU A 362 -16.86 7.06 -30.40
N PHE A 363 -16.88 8.42 -30.12
CA PHE A 363 -16.05 9.40 -29.28
C PHE A 363 -16.76 10.77 -28.80
N GLY A 364 -16.03 11.81 -28.24
CA GLY A 364 -16.52 13.14 -27.64
C GLY A 364 -15.85 14.49 -28.16
N GLN A 365 -15.85 15.75 -27.59
CA GLN A 365 -16.18 16.43 -26.27
C GLN A 365 -16.73 17.94 -26.28
N ILE A 366 -16.09 19.01 -25.68
CA ILE A 366 -16.71 20.27 -25.03
C ILE A 366 -15.89 21.64 -25.11
N GLN A 367 -16.50 22.88 -25.02
CA GLN A 367 -15.98 24.32 -24.94
C GLN A 367 -17.05 25.37 -24.38
N ASP A 368 -16.99 26.71 -24.09
CA ASP A 368 -16.03 27.89 -23.83
C ASP A 368 -16.78 29.23 -23.36
N ASN A 369 -16.16 30.28 -22.72
CA ASN A 369 -16.66 31.73 -22.51
C ASN A 369 -15.58 32.74 -21.95
N LEU A 370 -15.47 34.05 -22.34
CA LEU A 370 -14.32 34.93 -21.89
C LEU A 370 -14.25 36.51 -22.01
N PHE A 371 -15.15 37.27 -22.65
CA PHE A 371 -14.77 38.62 -23.20
C PHE A 371 -14.79 39.87 -22.27
N GLU A 372 -15.71 39.97 -21.30
CA GLU A 372 -16.06 41.27 -20.68
C GLU A 372 -14.98 41.86 -19.76
N THR A 373 -14.17 41.01 -19.12
CA THR A 373 -13.20 41.36 -18.06
C THR A 373 -12.14 42.38 -18.48
N TYR A 374 -11.82 42.46 -19.78
CA TYR A 374 -10.71 43.28 -20.28
C TYR A 374 -10.94 44.80 -20.21
N GLN A 375 -12.17 45.28 -20.42
CA GLN A 375 -12.43 46.73 -20.51
C GLN A 375 -12.13 47.47 -19.20
N GLN A 376 -12.54 46.90 -18.06
CA GLN A 376 -12.34 47.51 -16.74
C GLN A 376 -10.86 47.72 -16.38
N ALA A 377 -9.94 46.95 -16.96
CA ALA A 377 -8.51 47.08 -16.70
C ALA A 377 -7.89 48.36 -17.32
N GLN A 378 -8.53 48.97 -18.32
CA GLN A 378 -7.99 50.16 -18.99
C GLN A 378 -8.18 51.45 -18.18
N ASP A 379 -9.33 51.63 -17.52
CA ASP A 379 -9.67 52.88 -16.83
C ASP A 379 -8.76 53.17 -15.64
N PHE A 380 -8.49 52.16 -14.78
CA PHE A 380 -7.57 52.29 -13.64
C PHE A 380 -6.14 52.68 -14.05
N TYR A 381 -5.71 52.29 -15.25
CA TYR A 381 -4.38 52.65 -15.76
C TYR A 381 -4.28 54.15 -16.04
N ALA A 382 -5.34 54.76 -16.60
CA ALA A 382 -5.35 56.16 -17.00
C ALA A 382 -5.27 57.12 -15.80
N ASN A 383 -5.88 56.76 -14.66
CA ASN A 383 -5.87 57.56 -13.43
C ASN A 383 -4.55 57.49 -12.64
N GLY A 384 -3.59 56.66 -13.05
CA GLY A 384 -2.32 56.45 -12.35
C GLY A 384 -2.40 55.47 -11.18
N GLU A 385 -3.50 54.71 -11.05
CA GLU A 385 -3.72 53.71 -10.00
C GLU A 385 -3.13 52.35 -10.42
N PHE A 386 -1.83 52.37 -10.72
CA PHE A 386 -1.10 51.29 -11.42
C PHE A 386 -1.19 49.90 -10.76
N GLU A 387 -1.38 49.82 -9.44
CA GLU A 387 -1.54 48.54 -8.73
C GLU A 387 -2.91 47.89 -8.97
N GLN A 388 -3.98 48.69 -9.10
CA GLN A 388 -5.34 48.17 -9.37
C GLN A 388 -5.48 47.71 -10.82
N ALA A 389 -4.93 48.49 -11.77
CA ALA A 389 -4.88 48.13 -13.18
C ALA A 389 -4.14 46.79 -13.42
N LEU A 390 -2.98 46.62 -12.77
CA LEU A 390 -2.17 45.40 -12.84
C LEU A 390 -2.95 44.14 -12.40
N GLY A 391 -3.80 44.27 -11.37
CA GLY A 391 -4.62 43.17 -10.86
C GLY A 391 -5.62 42.65 -11.90
N LEU A 392 -6.37 43.54 -12.56
CA LEU A 392 -7.37 43.14 -13.56
C LEU A 392 -6.71 42.55 -14.82
N TYR A 393 -5.64 43.17 -15.35
CA TYR A 393 -4.91 42.58 -16.49
C TYR A 393 -4.41 41.15 -16.21
N SER A 394 -4.00 40.87 -14.96
CA SER A 394 -3.51 39.55 -14.57
C SER A 394 -4.56 38.43 -14.69
N SER A 395 -5.86 38.71 -14.50
CA SER A 395 -6.89 37.67 -14.58
C SER A 395 -7.17 37.26 -16.04
N ILE A 396 -7.29 38.22 -16.96
CA ILE A 396 -7.51 37.95 -18.38
C ILE A 396 -6.34 37.14 -18.96
N SER A 397 -5.11 37.44 -18.54
CA SER A 397 -3.89 36.72 -18.97
C SER A 397 -3.88 35.25 -18.55
N LEU A 398 -4.52 34.89 -17.43
CA LEU A 398 -4.65 33.50 -16.98
C LEU A 398 -5.73 32.74 -17.78
N GLU A 399 -6.79 33.44 -18.19
CA GLU A 399 -7.93 32.87 -18.91
C GLU A 399 -7.66 32.74 -20.42
N LYS A 400 -6.93 33.69 -21.01
CA LYS A 400 -6.39 33.60 -22.37
C LYS A 400 -5.07 34.39 -22.49
N PRO A 401 -3.90 33.70 -22.49
CA PRO A 401 -2.59 34.36 -22.48
C PRO A 401 -2.34 35.33 -23.64
N ASP A 402 -2.90 35.05 -24.82
CA ASP A 402 -2.75 35.87 -26.03
C ASP A 402 -3.81 36.99 -26.15
N TYR A 403 -4.46 37.39 -25.05
CA TYR A 403 -5.41 38.50 -25.06
C TYR A 403 -4.66 39.83 -25.26
N GLU A 404 -5.13 40.64 -26.22
CA GLU A 404 -4.36 41.71 -26.83
C GLU A 404 -3.87 42.79 -25.84
N ASP A 405 -2.58 43.14 -25.94
CA ASP A 405 -1.85 44.16 -25.17
C ASP A 405 -1.81 44.01 -23.63
N VAL A 406 -2.48 43.00 -23.04
CA VAL A 406 -2.55 42.74 -21.59
C VAL A 406 -1.17 42.74 -20.92
N ALA A 407 -0.25 41.89 -21.40
CA ALA A 407 1.08 41.75 -20.83
C ALA A 407 1.91 43.05 -20.93
N THR A 408 1.74 43.81 -22.02
CA THR A 408 2.39 45.10 -22.25
C THR A 408 1.96 46.12 -21.18
N LYS A 409 0.65 46.20 -20.88
CA LYS A 409 0.09 47.11 -19.87
C LYS A 409 0.55 46.76 -18.45
N MET A 410 0.59 45.46 -18.12
CA MET A 410 1.12 44.96 -16.84
C MET A 410 2.57 45.42 -16.62
N GLN A 411 3.43 45.28 -17.63
CA GLN A 411 4.84 45.63 -17.54
C GLN A 411 5.05 47.14 -17.31
N LEU A 412 4.22 48.00 -17.91
CA LEU A 412 4.25 49.45 -17.72
C LEU A 412 3.83 49.86 -16.30
N CYS A 413 2.78 49.24 -15.73
CA CYS A 413 2.39 49.45 -14.33
C CYS A 413 3.56 49.18 -13.38
N GLN A 414 4.22 48.03 -13.56
CA GLN A 414 5.34 47.61 -12.70
C GLN A 414 6.55 48.55 -12.78
N GLN A 415 6.84 49.13 -13.96
CA GLN A 415 7.89 50.13 -14.10
C GLN A 415 7.58 51.43 -13.35
N ALA A 416 6.34 51.93 -13.42
CA ALA A 416 5.93 53.16 -12.74
C ALA A 416 6.11 53.06 -11.21
N ILE A 417 5.71 51.92 -10.63
CA ILE A 417 5.86 51.61 -9.20
C ILE A 417 7.35 51.56 -8.80
N ASN A 418 8.16 50.78 -9.53
CA ASN A 418 9.59 50.58 -9.20
C ASN A 418 10.42 51.88 -9.31
N LYS A 419 10.06 52.79 -10.22
CA LYS A 419 10.76 54.07 -10.42
C LYS A 419 10.56 55.03 -9.23
N ARG A 420 9.48 54.87 -8.46
CA ARG A 420 9.18 55.69 -7.28
C ARG A 420 9.97 55.27 -6.04
N GLN A 421 10.29 53.98 -5.88
CA GLN A 421 11.09 53.47 -4.76
C GLN A 421 12.61 53.65 -4.96
N THR A 422 13.10 53.43 -6.18
CA THR A 422 14.54 53.42 -6.49
C THR A 422 15.26 54.75 -6.20
N SER A 423 14.55 55.88 -6.25
CA SER A 423 15.10 57.19 -5.90
C SER A 423 15.56 57.33 -4.44
N LEU A 424 15.09 56.47 -3.52
CA LEU A 424 15.42 56.56 -2.09
C LEU A 424 16.63 55.69 -1.70
N TYR A 425 16.94 54.64 -2.47
CA TYR A 425 18.00 53.68 -2.14
C TYR A 425 19.36 53.98 -2.80
N ALA A 426 19.38 54.77 -3.89
CA ALA A 426 20.58 55.00 -4.69
C ALA A 426 21.77 55.59 -3.91
N THR A 427 21.52 56.45 -2.92
CA THR A 427 22.56 57.14 -2.14
C THR A 427 23.26 56.22 -1.13
N GLY A 428 22.55 55.26 -0.52
CA GLY A 428 23.14 54.31 0.44
C GLY A 428 23.93 53.18 -0.23
N VAL A 429 23.51 52.76 -1.42
CA VAL A 429 24.07 51.58 -2.11
C VAL A 429 25.50 51.80 -2.61
N VAL A 430 25.85 53.00 -3.08
CA VAL A 430 27.20 53.30 -3.65
C VAL A 430 28.31 53.11 -2.61
N VAL A 431 28.10 53.56 -1.38
CA VAL A 431 29.09 53.43 -0.28
C VAL A 431 29.29 51.96 0.09
N LEU A 432 28.21 51.18 0.12
CA LEU A 432 28.26 49.75 0.42
C LEU A 432 28.99 48.97 -0.69
N ILE A 433 28.75 49.29 -1.96
CA ILE A 433 29.38 48.63 -3.11
C ILE A 433 30.90 48.74 -3.07
N VAL A 434 31.49 49.89 -2.76
CA VAL A 434 32.95 50.05 -2.77
C VAL A 434 33.63 49.14 -1.73
N LEU A 435 33.10 49.08 -0.51
CA LEU A 435 33.59 48.19 0.55
C LEU A 435 33.37 46.72 0.18
N VAL A 436 32.19 46.37 -0.30
CA VAL A 436 31.83 44.99 -0.68
C VAL A 436 32.68 44.50 -1.86
N VAL A 437 32.92 45.32 -2.89
CA VAL A 437 33.76 44.96 -4.06
C VAL A 437 35.22 44.78 -3.66
N GLY A 438 35.77 45.65 -2.80
CA GLY A 438 37.13 45.48 -2.27
C GLY A 438 37.29 44.15 -1.51
N CYS A 439 36.35 43.84 -0.61
CA CYS A 439 36.33 42.55 0.08
C CYS A 439 36.07 41.37 -0.87
N MET A 440 35.19 41.52 -1.88
CA MET A 440 34.89 40.46 -2.85
C MET A 440 36.08 40.12 -3.74
N LEU A 441 36.87 41.09 -4.20
CA LEU A 441 38.06 40.83 -5.04
C LEU A 441 39.14 40.04 -4.27
N LEU A 442 39.40 40.42 -3.02
CA LEU A 442 40.31 39.67 -2.15
C LEU A 442 39.78 38.24 -1.86
N ASN A 443 38.48 38.11 -1.64
CA ASN A 443 37.82 36.85 -1.31
C ASN A 443 37.65 35.92 -2.53
N THR A 444 37.43 36.44 -3.75
CA THR A 444 37.37 35.62 -4.97
C THR A 444 38.74 35.09 -5.37
N PHE A 445 39.81 35.88 -5.23
CA PHE A 445 41.19 35.42 -5.44
C PHE A 445 41.53 34.24 -4.52
N LEU A 446 41.19 34.35 -3.23
CA LEU A 446 41.41 33.28 -2.25
C LEU A 446 40.46 32.07 -2.43
N ARG A 447 39.21 32.27 -2.86
CA ARG A 447 38.23 31.18 -3.13
C ARG A 447 38.46 30.43 -4.43
N GLY A 448 39.13 31.01 -5.42
CA GLY A 448 39.37 30.36 -6.72
C GLY A 448 40.27 29.13 -6.63
N LEU A 449 41.32 29.19 -5.78
CA LEU A 449 42.33 28.14 -5.64
C LEU A 449 41.79 26.83 -5.02
N PRO A 450 40.98 26.85 -3.94
CA PRO A 450 40.35 25.63 -3.41
C PRO A 450 39.32 25.03 -4.38
N LYS A 451 38.45 25.85 -5.00
CA LYS A 451 37.38 25.33 -5.86
C LYS A 451 37.92 24.58 -7.06
N LYS A 452 38.90 25.14 -7.79
CA LYS A 452 39.52 24.45 -8.94
C LYS A 452 40.14 23.11 -8.53
N ARG A 453 40.88 23.07 -7.40
CA ARG A 453 41.49 21.83 -6.87
C ARG A 453 40.46 20.78 -6.44
N ARG A 454 39.32 21.20 -5.87
CA ARG A 454 38.19 20.32 -5.56
C ARG A 454 37.55 19.75 -6.84
N ASP A 455 37.29 20.59 -7.84
CA ASP A 455 36.70 20.16 -9.12
C ASP A 455 37.65 19.22 -9.89
N ASP A 456 38.97 19.46 -9.82
CA ASP A 456 40.01 18.55 -10.35
C ASP A 456 40.04 17.21 -9.60
N ALA A 457 39.87 17.21 -8.27
CA ALA A 457 39.79 15.99 -7.47
C ALA A 457 38.51 15.18 -7.74
N ILE A 458 37.37 15.83 -7.96
CA ILE A 458 36.12 15.18 -8.38
C ILE A 458 36.31 14.49 -9.74
N ARG A 459 36.83 15.22 -10.74
CA ARG A 459 37.17 14.63 -12.07
C ARG A 459 38.15 13.46 -11.95
N ALA A 460 39.12 13.53 -11.04
CA ALA A 460 40.08 12.44 -10.80
C ALA A 460 39.43 11.19 -10.19
N VAL A 461 38.45 11.34 -9.29
CA VAL A 461 37.64 10.22 -8.75
C VAL A 461 36.75 9.63 -9.83
N GLU A 462 36.08 10.45 -10.64
CA GLU A 462 35.19 10.00 -11.72
C GLU A 462 35.97 9.25 -12.82
N SER A 463 37.11 9.80 -13.25
CA SER A 463 38.05 9.13 -14.16
C SER A 463 38.61 7.82 -13.59
N ALA A 464 38.86 7.74 -12.28
CA ALA A 464 39.28 6.50 -11.63
C ALA A 464 38.15 5.45 -11.59
N LYS A 465 36.88 5.88 -11.45
CA LYS A 465 35.71 4.99 -11.52
C LYS A 465 35.47 4.47 -12.94
N SER A 466 35.51 5.33 -13.96
CA SER A 466 35.28 4.91 -15.36
C SER A 466 36.40 4.01 -15.91
N SER A 467 37.64 4.18 -15.44
CA SER A 467 38.76 3.27 -15.73
C SER A 467 38.81 2.01 -14.84
N GLY A 468 37.81 1.78 -13.97
CA GLY A 468 37.75 0.61 -13.08
C GLY A 468 38.89 0.52 -12.06
N ASN A 469 39.69 1.58 -11.88
CA ASN A 469 40.87 1.56 -11.03
C ASN A 469 40.50 1.90 -9.58
N TRP A 470 39.90 0.92 -8.89
CA TRP A 470 39.38 1.06 -7.52
C TRP A 470 40.43 1.54 -6.50
N LYS A 471 41.72 1.20 -6.66
CA LYS A 471 42.81 1.72 -5.82
C LYS A 471 43.02 3.23 -6.02
N LYS A 472 42.89 3.72 -7.26
CA LYS A 472 42.90 5.15 -7.58
C LYS A 472 41.61 5.84 -7.11
N VAL A 473 40.46 5.17 -7.14
CA VAL A 473 39.20 5.71 -6.59
C VAL A 473 39.36 6.02 -5.09
N ILE A 474 39.89 5.09 -4.30
CA ILE A 474 40.16 5.28 -2.86
C ILE A 474 41.10 6.47 -2.63
N SER A 475 42.31 6.44 -3.19
CA SER A 475 43.32 7.49 -2.96
C SER A 475 42.93 8.89 -3.47
N GLN A 476 42.09 9.02 -4.51
CA GLN A 476 41.56 10.33 -4.91
C GLN A 476 40.36 10.77 -4.06
N SER A 477 39.59 9.83 -3.49
CA SER A 477 38.48 10.11 -2.57
C SER A 477 39.01 10.60 -1.22
N GLU A 478 40.05 9.97 -0.69
CA GLU A 478 40.79 10.42 0.51
C GLU A 478 41.32 11.85 0.34
N ARG A 479 41.88 12.17 -0.85
CA ARG A 479 42.30 13.54 -1.18
C ARG A 479 41.13 14.52 -1.30
N LEU A 480 39.98 14.08 -1.81
CA LEU A 480 38.78 14.90 -1.96
C LEU A 480 38.13 15.26 -0.61
N LEU A 481 38.18 14.37 0.38
CA LEU A 481 37.67 14.64 1.74
C LEU A 481 38.31 15.89 2.38
N ASN A 482 39.59 16.17 2.08
CA ASN A 482 40.29 17.38 2.55
C ASN A 482 39.74 18.70 1.98
N TYR A 483 38.78 18.65 1.04
CA TYR A 483 38.14 19.83 0.42
C TYR A 483 36.63 19.88 0.67
N VAL A 484 36.13 19.11 1.65
CA VAL A 484 34.70 18.96 1.96
C VAL A 484 34.39 19.48 3.35
N VAL A 485 33.24 20.18 3.46
CA VAL A 485 32.77 20.85 4.70
C VAL A 485 31.38 20.34 5.12
N ASN A 486 30.77 19.44 4.34
CA ASN A 486 29.39 18.99 4.51
C ASN A 486 29.35 17.46 4.68
N GLU A 487 28.78 16.98 5.78
CA GLU A 487 28.65 15.55 6.07
C GLU A 487 27.94 14.77 4.95
N LYS A 488 26.93 15.37 4.30
CA LYS A 488 26.21 14.75 3.17
C LYS A 488 27.10 14.58 1.92
N GLU A 489 28.18 15.34 1.80
CA GLU A 489 29.20 15.13 0.77
C GLU A 489 30.21 14.07 1.21
N VAL A 490 30.63 14.07 2.49
CA VAL A 490 31.46 13.01 3.10
C VAL A 490 30.81 11.63 2.92
N GLY A 491 29.50 11.51 3.19
CA GLY A 491 28.74 10.27 2.99
C GLY A 491 28.70 9.81 1.51
N LYS A 492 28.61 10.73 0.55
CA LYS A 492 28.67 10.39 -0.89
C LYS A 492 30.06 9.89 -1.30
N ILE A 493 31.12 10.44 -0.71
CA ILE A 493 32.51 10.04 -0.99
C ILE A 493 32.82 8.70 -0.33
N ASN A 494 32.46 8.53 0.94
CA ASN A 494 32.64 7.27 1.67
C ASN A 494 31.85 6.12 1.05
N LEU A 495 30.68 6.38 0.43
CA LEU A 495 29.95 5.37 -0.36
C LEU A 495 30.77 4.94 -1.60
N GLY A 496 31.39 5.89 -2.31
CA GLY A 496 32.29 5.59 -3.43
C GLY A 496 33.53 4.81 -3.01
N MET A 497 34.07 5.08 -1.82
CA MET A 497 35.17 4.32 -1.22
C MET A 497 34.71 2.91 -0.78
N ALA A 498 33.54 2.77 -0.17
CA ALA A 498 32.98 1.47 0.23
C ALA A 498 32.78 0.55 -0.98
N GLN A 499 32.24 1.10 -2.09
CA GLN A 499 32.13 0.39 -3.37
C GLN A 499 33.50 -0.06 -3.91
N ALA A 500 34.51 0.81 -3.84
CA ALA A 500 35.87 0.49 -4.28
C ALA A 500 36.56 -0.56 -3.38
N HIS A 501 36.37 -0.50 -2.06
CA HIS A 501 36.87 -1.51 -1.12
C HIS A 501 36.20 -2.87 -1.34
N PHE A 502 34.87 -2.91 -1.54
CA PHE A 502 34.14 -4.12 -1.90
C PHE A 502 34.67 -4.73 -3.20
N LYS A 503 34.87 -3.93 -4.25
CA LYS A 503 35.45 -4.37 -5.54
C LYS A 503 36.92 -4.82 -5.45
N LEU A 504 37.60 -4.58 -4.33
CA LEU A 504 38.94 -5.05 -4.03
C LEU A 504 38.98 -6.16 -2.96
N GLY A 505 37.83 -6.72 -2.56
CA GLY A 505 37.73 -7.75 -1.53
C GLY A 505 38.01 -7.29 -0.09
N ASN A 506 38.15 -5.97 0.14
CA ASN A 506 38.44 -5.39 1.46
C ASN A 506 37.13 -5.17 2.25
N TYR A 507 36.41 -6.25 2.54
CA TYR A 507 35.03 -6.19 2.99
C TYR A 507 34.86 -5.51 4.36
N GLU A 508 35.83 -5.61 5.26
CA GLU A 508 35.80 -4.98 6.59
C GLU A 508 35.72 -3.45 6.48
N LYS A 509 36.60 -2.85 5.65
CA LYS A 509 36.60 -1.41 5.39
C LYS A 509 35.37 -0.97 4.59
N ALA A 510 34.86 -1.82 3.70
CA ALA A 510 33.63 -1.56 2.97
C ALA A 510 32.40 -1.54 3.91
N VAL A 511 32.33 -2.44 4.89
CA VAL A 511 31.32 -2.45 5.97
C VAL A 511 31.42 -1.18 6.81
N GLU A 512 32.61 -0.83 7.30
CA GLU A 512 32.84 0.38 8.12
C GLU A 512 32.38 1.66 7.40
N LEU A 513 32.82 1.84 6.14
CA LEU A 513 32.47 3.00 5.33
C LEU A 513 30.98 3.02 4.96
N ALA A 514 30.36 1.87 4.66
CA ALA A 514 28.92 1.80 4.39
C ALA A 514 28.08 2.09 5.65
N GLN A 515 28.49 1.61 6.82
CA GLN A 515 27.88 1.95 8.10
C GLN A 515 28.03 3.44 8.44
N PHE A 516 29.17 4.07 8.14
CA PHE A 516 29.32 5.53 8.24
C PHE A 516 28.32 6.25 7.33
N CYS A 517 28.14 5.80 6.08
CA CYS A 517 27.17 6.38 5.16
C CYS A 517 25.74 6.27 5.67
N LEU A 518 25.39 5.18 6.37
CA LEU A 518 24.07 4.98 6.97
C LEU A 518 23.86 5.76 8.29
N LYS A 519 24.93 6.19 8.97
CA LYS A 519 24.85 7.17 10.07
C LYS A 519 24.52 8.57 9.55
N VAL A 520 25.10 8.97 8.42
CA VAL A 520 24.84 10.28 7.77
C VAL A 520 23.50 10.30 7.03
N ASP A 521 23.13 9.19 6.37
CA ASP A 521 21.82 9.01 5.76
C ASP A 521 21.31 7.57 5.90
N HIS A 522 20.48 7.38 6.92
CA HIS A 522 19.72 6.17 7.21
C HIS A 522 18.90 5.57 6.04
N ARG A 523 18.56 6.36 5.01
CA ARG A 523 17.76 5.95 3.83
C ARG A 523 18.60 5.71 2.58
N ASN A 524 19.93 5.80 2.67
CA ASN A 524 20.84 5.60 1.55
C ASN A 524 20.84 4.13 1.07
N LYS A 525 19.92 3.81 0.16
CA LYS A 525 19.76 2.46 -0.41
C LYS A 525 21.07 1.90 -0.94
N ALA A 526 21.88 2.71 -1.64
CA ALA A 526 23.16 2.26 -2.20
C ALA A 526 24.18 1.87 -1.13
N ALA A 527 24.16 2.50 0.06
CA ALA A 527 24.97 2.08 1.19
C ALA A 527 24.48 0.74 1.77
N ARG A 528 23.16 0.55 1.90
CA ARG A 528 22.56 -0.77 2.27
C ARG A 528 22.93 -1.87 1.28
N THR A 529 22.85 -1.59 -0.02
CA THR A 529 23.25 -2.55 -1.08
C THR A 529 24.71 -2.97 -0.95
N VAL A 530 25.63 -2.04 -0.69
CA VAL A 530 27.05 -2.36 -0.47
C VAL A 530 27.23 -3.18 0.82
N LEU A 531 26.57 -2.77 1.91
CA LEU A 531 26.65 -3.44 3.20
C LEU A 531 26.14 -4.89 3.13
N GLY A 532 24.96 -5.11 2.55
CA GLY A 532 24.39 -6.44 2.30
C GLY A 532 25.29 -7.30 1.40
N LYS A 533 25.88 -6.75 0.33
CA LYS A 533 26.84 -7.49 -0.51
C LYS A 533 28.13 -7.83 0.22
N CYS A 534 28.63 -6.95 1.10
CA CYS A 534 29.79 -7.26 1.95
C CYS A 534 29.49 -8.37 2.96
N TYR A 535 28.29 -8.41 3.55
CA TYR A 535 27.90 -9.52 4.42
C TYR A 535 27.75 -10.84 3.65
N LEU A 536 27.16 -10.79 2.45
CA LEU A 536 26.93 -11.98 1.61
C LEU A 536 28.24 -12.62 1.11
N GLU A 537 29.22 -11.81 0.71
CA GLU A 537 30.54 -12.33 0.30
C GLU A 537 31.40 -12.80 1.48
N ARG A 538 31.14 -12.32 2.71
CA ARG A 538 31.77 -12.83 3.94
C ARG A 538 31.03 -14.01 4.59
N GLY A 539 29.85 -14.39 4.08
CA GLY A 539 28.99 -15.41 4.70
C GLY A 539 28.48 -15.02 6.10
N VAL A 540 28.38 -13.73 6.42
CA VAL A 540 28.03 -13.27 7.78
C VAL A 540 26.51 -13.36 7.98
N ILE A 541 26.09 -14.41 8.67
CA ILE A 541 24.69 -14.67 9.04
C ILE A 541 24.46 -14.11 10.45
N SER A 542 23.71 -13.01 10.55
CA SER A 542 23.43 -12.29 11.81
C SER A 542 22.18 -11.42 11.67
N ASP A 543 21.48 -11.17 12.76
CA ASP A 543 20.22 -10.41 12.79
C ASP A 543 20.37 -8.99 12.20
N ALA A 544 21.58 -8.41 12.28
CA ALA A 544 21.95 -7.15 11.63
C ALA A 544 22.15 -7.27 10.11
N SER A 545 22.74 -8.37 9.62
CA SER A 545 22.91 -8.59 8.17
C SER A 545 21.62 -9.01 7.47
N ILE A 546 20.68 -9.67 8.16
CA ILE A 546 19.37 -10.02 7.58
C ILE A 546 18.58 -8.80 7.13
N ARG A 547 18.66 -7.67 7.86
CA ARG A 547 18.04 -6.40 7.43
C ARG A 547 18.55 -5.95 6.07
N GLU A 548 19.85 -6.01 5.86
CA GLU A 548 20.51 -5.59 4.62
C GLU A 548 20.32 -6.62 3.50
N TYR A 549 20.15 -7.91 3.82
CA TYR A 549 19.73 -8.95 2.88
C TYR A 549 18.26 -8.77 2.43
N LYS A 550 17.36 -8.37 3.33
CA LYS A 550 15.95 -8.04 3.02
C LYS A 550 15.79 -6.77 2.16
N GLU A 551 16.78 -5.89 2.15
CA GLU A 551 16.89 -4.80 1.16
C GLU A 551 17.49 -5.31 -0.16
N LEU A 552 18.54 -6.14 -0.10
CA LEU A 552 19.22 -6.64 -1.30
C LEU A 552 18.33 -7.57 -2.15
N ILE A 553 17.46 -8.37 -1.54
CA ILE A 553 16.50 -9.25 -2.24
C ILE A 553 15.42 -8.47 -3.01
N GLN A 554 15.15 -7.20 -2.66
CA GLN A 554 14.29 -6.32 -3.47
C GLN A 554 14.98 -5.86 -4.76
N LEU A 555 16.31 -5.79 -4.74
CA LEU A 555 17.14 -5.34 -5.86
C LEU A 555 17.61 -6.50 -6.75
N GLU A 556 17.78 -7.69 -6.18
CA GLU A 556 18.22 -8.90 -6.87
C GLU A 556 17.31 -10.11 -6.52
N PRO A 557 16.02 -10.12 -6.94
CA PRO A 557 15.02 -11.08 -6.42
C PRO A 557 15.28 -12.55 -6.75
N GLY A 558 16.11 -12.82 -7.76
CA GLY A 558 16.54 -14.17 -8.17
C GLY A 558 17.99 -14.52 -7.80
N ASN A 559 18.65 -13.75 -6.92
CA ASN A 559 20.02 -14.07 -6.49
C ASN A 559 20.03 -15.33 -5.60
N LEU A 560 20.35 -16.47 -6.21
CA LEU A 560 20.31 -17.77 -5.56
C LEU A 560 21.20 -17.87 -4.31
N LYS A 561 22.38 -17.24 -4.32
CA LYS A 561 23.31 -17.20 -3.17
C LYS A 561 22.68 -16.44 -2.00
N LEU A 562 22.03 -15.32 -2.27
CA LEU A 562 21.32 -14.53 -1.27
C LEU A 562 20.09 -15.27 -0.71
N LEU A 563 19.29 -15.87 -1.58
CA LEU A 563 18.11 -16.64 -1.21
C LEU A 563 18.48 -17.83 -0.32
N ARG A 564 19.49 -18.63 -0.69
CA ARG A 564 20.01 -19.72 0.15
C ARG A 564 20.51 -19.20 1.50
N THR A 565 21.30 -18.13 1.52
CA THR A 565 21.81 -17.52 2.77
C THR A 565 20.70 -17.03 3.71
N LEU A 566 19.57 -16.57 3.15
CA LEU A 566 18.36 -16.22 3.93
C LEU A 566 17.64 -17.47 4.46
N ALA A 567 17.47 -18.50 3.64
CA ALA A 567 16.89 -19.78 4.06
C ALA A 567 17.72 -20.44 5.18
N ASP A 568 19.05 -20.49 5.04
CA ASP A 568 19.97 -21.03 6.05
C ASP A 568 19.85 -20.30 7.41
N TYR A 569 19.62 -18.97 7.39
CA TYR A 569 19.35 -18.20 8.61
C TYR A 569 18.04 -18.62 9.27
N TYR A 570 16.94 -18.71 8.50
CA TYR A 570 15.63 -19.04 9.05
C TYR A 570 15.60 -20.46 9.62
N VAL A 571 16.15 -21.45 8.90
CA VAL A 571 16.31 -22.83 9.38
C VAL A 571 17.14 -22.85 10.67
N LYS A 572 18.29 -22.16 10.72
CA LYS A 572 19.16 -22.12 11.91
C LYS A 572 18.54 -21.40 13.12
N LYS A 573 17.54 -20.54 12.90
CA LYS A 573 16.81 -19.82 13.93
C LYS A 573 15.48 -20.48 14.33
N GLU A 574 15.15 -21.62 13.71
CA GLU A 574 13.84 -22.28 13.83
C GLU A 574 12.67 -21.32 13.49
N MET A 575 12.94 -20.33 12.64
CA MET A 575 11.98 -19.30 12.22
C MET A 575 11.16 -19.79 11.03
N ILE A 576 9.98 -20.30 11.35
CA ILE A 576 8.98 -20.77 10.39
C ILE A 576 7.90 -19.67 10.29
N ASP A 577 8.22 -18.60 9.56
CA ASP A 577 7.34 -17.43 9.37
C ASP A 577 7.07 -17.13 7.88
N ARG A 578 6.21 -16.15 7.61
CA ARG A 578 5.83 -15.76 6.23
C ARG A 578 6.97 -15.17 5.41
N ASP A 579 7.95 -14.54 6.06
CA ASP A 579 9.13 -14.00 5.38
C ASP A 579 10.12 -15.11 5.00
N ALA A 580 10.15 -16.21 5.76
CA ALA A 580 10.84 -17.45 5.40
C ALA A 580 10.11 -18.17 4.25
N LEU A 581 8.79 -18.30 4.34
CA LEU A 581 7.94 -18.96 3.34
C LEU A 581 8.09 -18.35 1.93
N ASP A 582 8.11 -17.01 1.80
CA ASP A 582 8.34 -16.35 0.50
C ASP A 582 9.75 -16.63 -0.05
N VAL A 583 10.78 -16.68 0.81
CA VAL A 583 12.15 -17.07 0.41
C VAL A 583 12.21 -18.52 -0.05
N TYR A 584 11.58 -19.46 0.67
CA TYR A 584 11.51 -20.86 0.27
C TYR A 584 10.75 -21.03 -1.06
N LYS A 585 9.60 -20.37 -1.25
CA LYS A 585 8.85 -20.38 -2.52
C LYS A 585 9.64 -19.79 -3.68
N ARG A 586 10.47 -18.77 -3.46
CA ARG A 586 11.38 -18.21 -4.47
C ARG A 586 12.50 -19.19 -4.82
N LEU A 587 13.05 -19.89 -3.82
CA LEU A 587 14.05 -20.94 -4.05
C LEU A 587 13.49 -22.12 -4.84
N LEU A 588 12.31 -22.65 -4.48
CA LEU A 588 11.70 -23.77 -5.20
C LEU A 588 11.43 -23.44 -6.69
N ARG A 589 11.12 -22.17 -7.03
CA ARG A 589 11.01 -21.73 -8.43
C ARG A 589 12.35 -21.65 -9.19
N LEU A 590 13.49 -21.63 -8.50
CA LEU A 590 14.83 -21.67 -9.08
C LEU A 590 15.46 -23.06 -9.01
N GLU A 591 15.01 -23.90 -8.08
CA GLU A 591 15.47 -25.27 -7.83
C GLU A 591 14.26 -26.22 -7.64
N PRO A 592 13.46 -26.52 -8.70
CA PRO A 592 12.22 -27.28 -8.57
C PRO A 592 12.40 -28.67 -7.96
N ASP A 593 13.54 -29.30 -8.21
CA ASP A 593 13.87 -30.65 -7.75
C ASP A 593 14.36 -30.69 -6.29
N ASN A 594 14.55 -29.54 -5.63
CA ASN A 594 15.06 -29.47 -4.27
C ASN A 594 14.01 -29.88 -3.23
N ALA A 595 13.93 -31.20 -2.99
CA ALA A 595 13.00 -31.81 -2.03
C ALA A 595 13.06 -31.20 -0.62
N ARG A 596 14.25 -30.80 -0.14
CA ARG A 596 14.38 -30.18 1.20
C ARG A 596 13.72 -28.80 1.28
N ILE A 597 13.65 -28.06 0.19
CA ILE A 597 12.99 -26.74 0.16
C ILE A 597 11.47 -26.92 0.03
N LEU A 598 11.02 -27.90 -0.74
CA LEU A 598 9.61 -28.30 -0.77
C LEU A 598 9.12 -28.74 0.62
N GLU A 599 9.89 -29.58 1.31
CA GLU A 599 9.63 -30.01 2.70
C GLU A 599 9.53 -28.82 3.65
N LEU A 600 10.45 -27.84 3.58
CA LEU A 600 10.39 -26.63 4.41
C LEU A 600 9.13 -25.78 4.15
N ILE A 601 8.61 -25.74 2.91
CA ILE A 601 7.32 -25.09 2.59
C ILE A 601 6.17 -25.89 3.20
N ALA A 602 6.20 -27.22 3.10
CA ALA A 602 5.19 -28.10 3.68
C ALA A 602 5.13 -27.98 5.21
N VAL A 603 6.27 -28.01 5.91
CA VAL A 603 6.33 -27.74 7.36
C VAL A 603 5.77 -26.34 7.67
N SER A 604 6.12 -25.33 6.87
CA SER A 604 5.60 -23.96 7.07
C SER A 604 4.08 -23.88 7.00
N TYR A 605 3.44 -24.61 6.09
CA TYR A 605 1.98 -24.70 6.03
C TYR A 605 1.38 -25.52 7.17
N LYS A 606 2.04 -26.58 7.61
CA LYS A 606 1.61 -27.41 8.74
C LYS A 606 1.54 -26.57 10.03
N GLU A 607 2.58 -25.78 10.30
CA GLU A 607 2.64 -24.91 11.49
C GLU A 607 1.70 -23.67 11.36
N GLU A 608 1.44 -23.15 10.16
CA GLU A 608 0.35 -22.18 9.93
C GLU A 608 -1.06 -22.81 10.02
N GLY A 609 -1.18 -24.14 10.12
CA GLY A 609 -2.46 -24.86 10.10
C GLY A 609 -3.21 -24.77 8.77
N ARG A 610 -2.49 -24.58 7.65
CA ARG A 610 -3.08 -24.32 6.33
C ARG A 610 -3.48 -25.59 5.60
N VAL A 611 -4.73 -25.59 5.15
CA VAL A 611 -5.41 -26.64 4.37
C VAL A 611 -6.07 -26.08 3.11
N ASP A 612 -5.58 -24.97 2.56
CA ASP A 612 -5.99 -24.49 1.25
C ASP A 612 -5.33 -25.26 0.10
N ALA A 613 -5.81 -25.07 -1.13
CA ALA A 613 -5.34 -25.84 -2.29
C ALA A 613 -3.83 -25.69 -2.55
N GLU A 614 -3.23 -24.53 -2.26
CA GLU A 614 -1.78 -24.33 -2.41
C GLU A 614 -0.99 -25.17 -1.38
N ALA A 615 -1.51 -25.29 -0.16
CA ALA A 615 -0.93 -26.16 0.87
C ALA A 615 -1.10 -27.64 0.51
N MET A 616 -2.29 -28.03 0.07
CA MET A 616 -2.60 -29.42 -0.32
C MET A 616 -1.73 -29.92 -1.47
N THR A 617 -1.55 -29.13 -2.54
CA THR A 617 -0.64 -29.52 -3.64
C THR A 617 0.80 -29.68 -3.20
N VAL A 618 1.27 -28.90 -2.21
CA VAL A 618 2.63 -29.05 -1.68
C VAL A 618 2.76 -30.29 -0.80
N TYR A 619 1.73 -30.68 -0.03
CA TYR A 619 1.73 -31.96 0.68
C TYR A 619 1.72 -33.15 -0.31
N GLU A 620 0.91 -33.07 -1.37
CA GLU A 620 0.87 -34.05 -2.46
C GLU A 620 2.22 -34.17 -3.19
N ASP A 621 2.90 -33.05 -3.49
CA ASP A 621 4.25 -33.04 -4.07
C ASP A 621 5.30 -33.67 -3.13
N VAL A 622 5.22 -33.45 -1.81
CA VAL A 622 6.14 -34.08 -0.84
C VAL A 622 5.92 -35.58 -0.81
N ILE A 623 4.67 -36.03 -0.68
CA ILE A 623 4.30 -37.46 -0.66
C ILE A 623 4.64 -38.16 -1.99
N THR A 624 4.63 -37.43 -3.10
CA THR A 624 5.05 -37.96 -4.42
C THR A 624 6.57 -38.17 -4.50
N ARG A 625 7.37 -37.39 -3.76
CA ARG A 625 8.84 -37.52 -3.69
C ARG A 625 9.31 -38.45 -2.58
N ASP A 626 8.56 -38.54 -1.50
CA ASP A 626 8.80 -39.38 -0.33
C ASP A 626 7.49 -40.14 0.03
N PRO A 627 7.20 -41.27 -0.65
CA PRO A 627 5.94 -42.01 -0.46
C PRO A 627 5.75 -42.59 0.95
N ASP A 628 6.84 -42.78 1.69
CA ASP A 628 6.85 -43.35 3.04
C ASP A 628 6.67 -42.27 4.13
N ASN A 629 6.48 -41.00 3.74
CA ASN A 629 6.30 -39.88 4.67
C ASN A 629 4.94 -39.89 5.37
N ILE A 630 4.82 -40.70 6.42
CA ILE A 630 3.59 -40.84 7.22
C ILE A 630 3.14 -39.47 7.79
N GLU A 631 4.07 -38.60 8.22
CA GLU A 631 3.73 -37.29 8.80
C GLU A 631 2.94 -36.42 7.80
N PHE A 632 3.44 -36.24 6.57
CA PHE A 632 2.69 -35.45 5.58
C PHE A 632 1.45 -36.16 5.06
N ARG A 633 1.41 -37.49 5.00
CA ARG A 633 0.15 -38.23 4.74
C ARG A 633 -0.89 -37.97 5.83
N GLN A 634 -0.52 -37.92 7.11
CA GLN A 634 -1.45 -37.58 8.19
C GLN A 634 -2.03 -36.17 8.02
N VAL A 635 -1.18 -35.19 7.67
CA VAL A 635 -1.61 -33.81 7.41
C VAL A 635 -2.56 -33.73 6.21
N LEU A 636 -2.26 -34.43 5.12
CA LEU A 636 -3.11 -34.46 3.93
C LEU A 636 -4.46 -35.17 4.18
N ALA A 637 -4.46 -36.31 4.88
CA ALA A 637 -5.68 -37.03 5.27
C ALA A 637 -6.61 -36.17 6.14
N ALA A 638 -6.05 -35.38 7.06
CA ALA A 638 -6.77 -34.41 7.87
C ALA A 638 -7.26 -33.19 7.06
N ALA A 639 -6.46 -32.71 6.10
CA ALA A 639 -6.85 -31.62 5.21
C ALA A 639 -8.04 -32.01 4.31
N TYR A 640 -8.01 -33.19 3.68
CA TYR A 640 -9.15 -33.72 2.92
C TYR A 640 -10.40 -33.87 3.80
N PHE A 641 -10.27 -34.37 5.04
CA PHE A 641 -11.39 -34.48 5.98
C PHE A 641 -12.00 -33.12 6.34
N GLN A 642 -11.16 -32.11 6.61
CA GLN A 642 -11.61 -30.74 6.89
C GLN A 642 -12.24 -30.05 5.66
N LYS A 643 -11.95 -30.53 4.45
CA LYS A 643 -12.57 -30.09 3.19
C LYS A 643 -13.82 -30.90 2.80
N GLU A 644 -14.25 -31.84 3.65
CA GLU A 644 -15.35 -32.76 3.37
C GLU A 644 -15.12 -33.66 2.13
N LEU A 645 -13.85 -33.77 1.69
CA LEU A 645 -13.37 -34.69 0.65
C LEU A 645 -13.12 -36.07 1.29
N TYR A 646 -14.20 -36.69 1.74
CA TYR A 646 -14.14 -37.87 2.59
C TYR A 646 -13.54 -39.10 1.89
N ASP A 647 -13.81 -39.31 0.59
CA ASP A 647 -13.23 -40.43 -0.17
C ASP A 647 -11.71 -40.29 -0.39
N GLU A 648 -11.20 -39.08 -0.59
CA GLU A 648 -9.77 -38.76 -0.66
C GLU A 648 -9.10 -38.98 0.70
N SER A 649 -9.72 -38.47 1.77
CA SER A 649 -9.28 -38.70 3.14
C SER A 649 -9.20 -40.20 3.47
N LEU A 650 -10.18 -40.99 3.04
CA LEU A 650 -10.20 -42.44 3.26
C LEU A 650 -9.07 -43.19 2.52
N LYS A 651 -8.63 -42.74 1.33
CA LYS A 651 -7.50 -43.36 0.61
C LYS A 651 -6.22 -43.24 1.44
N GLU A 652 -5.89 -42.03 1.89
CA GLU A 652 -4.70 -41.77 2.70
C GLU A 652 -4.79 -42.42 4.09
N CYS A 653 -5.96 -42.39 4.73
CA CYS A 653 -6.17 -43.07 6.01
C CYS A 653 -5.90 -44.58 5.92
N LYS A 654 -6.27 -45.26 4.82
CA LYS A 654 -6.00 -46.70 4.63
C LYS A 654 -4.52 -46.99 4.50
N LEU A 655 -3.79 -46.17 3.75
CA LEU A 655 -2.34 -46.30 3.61
C LEU A 655 -1.65 -46.13 4.97
N ILE A 656 -2.00 -45.10 5.74
CA ILE A 656 -1.42 -44.87 7.06
C ILE A 656 -1.76 -46.02 8.03
N LEU A 657 -3.02 -46.45 8.12
CA LEU A 657 -3.46 -47.51 9.03
C LEU A 657 -2.95 -48.91 8.65
N HIS A 658 -2.44 -49.09 7.42
CA HIS A 658 -1.74 -50.32 7.03
C HIS A 658 -0.33 -50.40 7.63
N PHE A 659 0.37 -49.26 7.76
CA PHE A 659 1.74 -49.18 8.32
C PHE A 659 1.77 -48.86 9.82
N ASP A 660 0.83 -48.05 10.33
CA ASP A 660 0.63 -47.74 11.75
C ASP A 660 -0.84 -48.02 12.15
N PRO A 661 -1.17 -49.29 12.48
CA PRO A 661 -2.51 -49.69 12.92
C PRO A 661 -3.00 -49.01 14.20
N GLU A 662 -2.08 -48.54 15.05
CA GLU A 662 -2.38 -47.98 16.37
C GLU A 662 -2.56 -46.44 16.33
N ASN A 663 -2.53 -45.84 15.13
CA ASN A 663 -2.63 -44.40 14.89
C ASN A 663 -4.01 -43.82 15.24
N LYS A 664 -4.20 -43.39 16.50
CA LYS A 664 -5.51 -42.98 17.04
C LYS A 664 -6.18 -41.83 16.29
N ASP A 665 -5.41 -40.84 15.85
CA ASP A 665 -5.96 -39.63 15.23
C ASP A 665 -6.43 -39.91 13.79
N ILE A 666 -5.68 -40.71 13.02
CA ILE A 666 -6.11 -41.18 11.71
C ILE A 666 -7.23 -42.22 11.83
N ASN A 667 -7.19 -43.12 12.82
CA ASN A 667 -8.26 -44.08 13.10
C ASN A 667 -9.60 -43.37 13.35
N LYS A 668 -9.57 -42.24 14.07
CA LYS A 668 -10.72 -41.36 14.30
C LYS A 668 -11.20 -40.69 13.02
N ILE A 669 -10.30 -40.11 12.21
CA ILE A 669 -10.65 -39.49 10.92
C ILE A 669 -11.29 -40.53 9.99
N PHE A 670 -10.68 -41.71 9.87
CA PHE A 670 -11.15 -42.85 9.07
C PHE A 670 -12.59 -43.27 9.43
N GLN A 671 -12.88 -43.46 10.72
CA GLN A 671 -14.25 -43.75 11.17
C GLN A 671 -15.20 -42.58 10.88
N GLN A 672 -14.78 -41.33 11.13
CA GLN A 672 -15.63 -40.16 10.93
C GLN A 672 -15.96 -39.90 9.46
N SER A 673 -15.02 -40.13 8.52
CA SER A 673 -15.28 -40.08 7.08
C SER A 673 -16.34 -41.11 6.66
N TYR A 674 -16.20 -42.37 7.07
CA TYR A 674 -17.20 -43.40 6.76
C TYR A 674 -18.59 -43.12 7.37
N ILE A 675 -18.63 -42.60 8.61
CA ILE A 675 -19.86 -42.16 9.28
C ILE A 675 -20.50 -40.97 8.56
N LYS A 676 -19.70 -40.06 7.99
CA LYS A 676 -20.16 -38.88 7.24
C LYS A 676 -20.72 -39.23 5.85
N ILE A 677 -20.12 -40.19 5.14
CA ILE A 677 -20.65 -40.68 3.85
C ILE A 677 -21.86 -41.61 4.06
N GLY A 678 -22.13 -42.07 5.29
CA GLY A 678 -23.21 -43.03 5.57
C GLY A 678 -22.88 -44.46 5.13
N LYS A 679 -21.61 -44.87 5.26
CA LYS A 679 -21.06 -46.15 4.76
C LYS A 679 -20.45 -47.00 5.89
N LEU A 680 -21.22 -47.27 6.93
CA LEU A 680 -20.79 -48.07 8.09
C LEU A 680 -20.50 -49.53 7.71
N THR A 681 -21.26 -50.13 6.79
CA THR A 681 -20.97 -51.50 6.32
C THR A 681 -19.64 -51.60 5.58
N GLU A 682 -19.29 -50.62 4.72
CA GLU A 682 -17.98 -50.59 4.05
C GLU A 682 -16.84 -50.36 5.07
N CYS A 683 -17.06 -49.51 6.08
CA CYS A 683 -16.11 -49.29 7.17
C CYS A 683 -15.72 -50.59 7.88
N ILE A 684 -16.72 -51.42 8.23
CA ILE A 684 -16.51 -52.71 8.90
C ILE A 684 -15.65 -53.64 8.04
N ILE A 685 -15.96 -53.79 6.76
CA ILE A 685 -15.22 -54.66 5.82
C ILE A 685 -13.76 -54.23 5.69
N GLU A 686 -13.49 -52.91 5.69
CA GLU A 686 -12.12 -52.40 5.63
C GLU A 686 -11.39 -52.55 6.97
N TYR A 687 -12.08 -52.49 8.12
CA TYR A 687 -11.51 -52.84 9.42
C TYR A 687 -11.19 -54.34 9.54
N GLU A 688 -12.03 -55.22 8.99
CA GLU A 688 -11.75 -56.66 8.90
C GLU A 688 -10.46 -56.89 8.09
N ARG A 689 -10.33 -56.28 6.91
CA ARG A 689 -9.10 -56.35 6.07
C ARG A 689 -7.85 -55.79 6.76
N LEU A 690 -7.96 -54.64 7.43
CA LEU A 690 -6.85 -54.05 8.19
C LEU A 690 -6.42 -54.95 9.36
N LEU A 691 -7.36 -55.63 10.01
CA LEU A 691 -7.11 -56.58 11.10
C LEU A 691 -6.61 -57.94 10.59
N GLU A 692 -7.01 -58.41 9.41
CA GLU A 692 -6.42 -59.59 8.75
C GLU A 692 -4.94 -59.36 8.43
N ALA A 693 -4.58 -58.15 7.96
CA ALA A 693 -3.20 -57.75 7.74
C ALA A 693 -2.41 -57.53 9.05
N ASN A 694 -3.08 -57.16 10.14
CA ASN A 694 -2.47 -56.79 11.43
C ASN A 694 -3.13 -57.55 12.60
N SER A 695 -3.09 -58.88 12.56
CA SER A 695 -3.86 -59.78 13.41
C SER A 695 -3.64 -59.64 14.93
N ASP A 696 -2.50 -59.09 15.35
CA ASP A 696 -2.18 -58.81 16.75
C ASP A 696 -2.67 -57.43 17.26
N SER A 697 -3.20 -56.54 16.39
CA SER A 697 -3.65 -55.20 16.82
C SER A 697 -4.91 -55.25 17.68
N LYS A 698 -4.68 -55.09 18.98
CA LYS A 698 -5.72 -54.97 20.01
C LYS A 698 -6.53 -53.67 19.85
N PHE A 699 -5.99 -52.63 19.20
CA PHE A 699 -6.72 -51.40 18.93
C PHE A 699 -7.65 -51.52 17.74
N LEU A 700 -7.20 -52.03 16.58
CA LEU A 700 -8.09 -52.29 15.44
C LEU A 700 -9.24 -53.22 15.82
N LYS A 701 -8.97 -54.29 16.57
CA LYS A 701 -10.02 -55.20 17.07
C LYS A 701 -11.07 -54.47 17.92
N ARG A 702 -10.64 -53.68 18.91
CA ARG A 702 -11.54 -52.88 19.76
C ARG A 702 -12.32 -51.79 19.00
N SER A 703 -11.80 -51.31 17.88
CA SER A 703 -12.52 -50.39 16.99
C SER A 703 -13.56 -51.13 16.16
N LEU A 704 -13.23 -52.30 15.61
CA LEU A 704 -14.15 -53.18 14.89
C LEU A 704 -15.31 -53.67 15.79
N ASP A 705 -15.01 -54.09 17.03
CA ASP A 705 -16.01 -54.48 18.04
C ASP A 705 -17.08 -53.38 18.24
N LYS A 706 -16.66 -52.11 18.30
CA LYS A 706 -17.55 -50.95 18.44
C LYS A 706 -18.35 -50.62 17.18
N LEU A 707 -17.79 -50.86 16.00
CA LEU A 707 -18.51 -50.65 14.73
C LEU A 707 -19.63 -51.70 14.58
N TYR A 708 -19.42 -52.94 15.02
CA TYR A 708 -20.50 -53.93 15.14
C TYR A 708 -21.55 -53.54 16.18
N GLU A 709 -21.15 -53.06 17.37
CA GLU A 709 -22.08 -52.52 18.37
C GLU A 709 -22.94 -51.39 17.77
N MET A 710 -22.31 -50.39 17.16
CA MET A 710 -22.98 -49.27 16.49
C MET A 710 -23.95 -49.74 15.39
N ARG A 711 -23.56 -50.72 14.56
CA ARG A 711 -24.42 -51.28 13.51
C ARG A 711 -25.60 -52.07 14.08
N SER A 712 -25.41 -52.80 15.17
CA SER A 712 -26.50 -53.51 15.87
C SER A 712 -27.54 -52.55 16.48
N LEU A 713 -27.09 -51.37 16.93
CA LEU A 713 -27.93 -50.29 17.45
C LEU A 713 -28.60 -49.45 16.35
N SER A 714 -28.23 -49.64 15.07
CA SER A 714 -28.85 -48.96 13.92
C SER A 714 -28.68 -49.78 12.63
N PRO A 715 -29.52 -50.82 12.41
CA PRO A 715 -29.44 -51.66 11.22
C PRO A 715 -29.57 -50.88 9.90
N ASP A 716 -30.45 -49.87 9.88
CA ASP A 716 -30.69 -48.98 8.73
C ASP A 716 -29.71 -47.80 8.62
N PHE A 717 -28.53 -47.87 9.24
CA PHE A 717 -27.58 -46.73 9.24
C PHE A 717 -27.24 -46.27 7.82
N ASP A 718 -26.86 -47.20 6.95
CA ASP A 718 -26.43 -46.90 5.57
C ASP A 718 -27.59 -46.39 4.69
N ASN A 719 -28.83 -46.76 5.01
CA ASN A 719 -30.02 -46.27 4.29
C ASN A 719 -30.31 -44.78 4.56
N LYS A 720 -29.91 -44.26 5.73
CA LYS A 720 -30.20 -42.87 6.15
C LYS A 720 -29.31 -41.83 5.46
N GLY A 721 -28.18 -42.25 4.86
CA GLY A 721 -27.32 -41.35 4.08
C GLY A 721 -28.05 -40.77 2.86
N ASN A 722 -28.78 -41.62 2.11
CA ASN A 722 -29.39 -41.29 0.82
C ASN A 722 -30.51 -40.22 0.85
N ASP A 723 -31.09 -39.91 2.02
CA ASP A 723 -32.05 -38.80 2.14
C ASP A 723 -31.35 -37.42 2.29
N SER A 724 -30.06 -37.40 2.66
CA SER A 724 -29.28 -36.18 2.91
C SER A 724 -29.01 -35.37 1.63
N ASP A 725 -28.79 -36.07 0.51
CA ASP A 725 -28.39 -35.50 -0.79
C ASP A 725 -29.45 -34.59 -1.42
N LYS A 726 -30.66 -34.52 -0.84
CA LYS A 726 -31.73 -33.62 -1.27
C LYS A 726 -31.87 -32.35 -0.43
N GLN A 727 -31.07 -32.19 0.64
CA GLN A 727 -31.18 -31.02 1.54
C GLN A 727 -29.85 -30.35 1.90
N GLN A 728 -28.67 -30.85 1.49
CA GLN A 728 -27.42 -30.12 1.65
C GLN A 728 -27.19 -29.07 0.55
N ASN A 729 -27.99 -28.01 0.61
CA ASN A 729 -27.62 -26.70 0.11
C ASN A 729 -28.23 -25.63 1.04
N VAL A 730 -27.52 -24.51 1.25
CA VAL A 730 -27.76 -23.47 2.28
C VAL A 730 -27.26 -23.80 3.72
N GLY A 731 -26.05 -23.32 4.01
CA GLY A 731 -25.83 -22.31 5.06
C GLY A 731 -25.66 -22.73 6.52
N MET A 732 -24.41 -22.70 7.02
CA MET A 732 -24.10 -22.60 8.46
C MET A 732 -24.42 -21.20 9.03
N ALA A 733 -24.94 -21.13 10.25
CA ALA A 733 -24.82 -19.95 11.13
C ALA A 733 -24.90 -20.35 12.62
N GLY A 734 -24.03 -19.76 13.45
CA GLY A 734 -23.96 -20.03 14.90
C GLY A 734 -24.94 -19.20 15.74
N SER A 735 -25.10 -19.57 17.02
CA SER A 735 -26.08 -18.96 17.92
C SER A 735 -25.69 -17.57 18.43
N ALA A 736 -26.62 -16.62 18.33
CA ALA A 736 -26.56 -15.31 18.98
C ALA A 736 -27.69 -15.17 20.02
N ARG A 737 -27.47 -14.36 21.07
CA ARG A 737 -28.51 -14.09 22.08
C ARG A 737 -29.69 -13.33 21.46
N ALA A 738 -30.92 -13.75 21.78
CA ALA A 738 -32.12 -13.15 21.22
C ALA A 738 -32.28 -11.66 21.59
N ILE A 739 -32.62 -10.86 20.59
CA ILE A 739 -32.85 -9.41 20.68
C ILE A 739 -34.11 -9.11 19.85
N THR A 740 -35.05 -8.35 20.41
CA THR A 740 -36.28 -7.96 19.72
C THR A 740 -36.10 -6.61 19.03
N VAL A 741 -36.34 -6.57 17.72
CA VAL A 741 -36.21 -5.36 16.90
C VAL A 741 -37.54 -4.61 16.87
N CYS A 742 -37.56 -3.36 17.33
CA CYS A 742 -38.76 -2.54 17.30
C CYS A 742 -39.22 -2.27 15.85
N ARG A 743 -40.33 -2.87 15.43
CA ARG A 743 -40.91 -2.71 14.07
C ARG A 743 -41.15 -1.26 13.65
N LYS A 744 -41.34 -0.33 14.61
CA LYS A 744 -41.56 1.10 14.34
C LYS A 744 -40.30 1.96 14.14
N CYS A 745 -39.13 1.54 14.66
CA CYS A 745 -37.92 2.40 14.63
C CYS A 745 -36.58 1.65 14.57
N ALA A 746 -36.61 0.35 14.28
CA ALA A 746 -35.46 -0.57 14.21
C ALA A 746 -34.56 -0.65 15.47
N HIS A 747 -34.94 -0.02 16.59
CA HIS A 747 -34.14 -0.05 17.80
C HIS A 747 -34.09 -1.47 18.40
N LEU A 748 -32.89 -1.90 18.76
CA LEU A 748 -32.62 -3.20 19.38
C LEU A 748 -33.01 -3.16 20.86
N ASN A 749 -33.89 -4.05 21.29
CA ASN A 749 -34.34 -4.16 22.67
C ASN A 749 -34.06 -5.57 23.21
N PRO A 750 -33.80 -5.76 24.52
CA PRO A 750 -33.69 -7.10 25.11
C PRO A 750 -34.95 -7.93 24.82
N ALA A 751 -34.81 -9.24 24.64
CA ALA A 751 -35.94 -10.14 24.37
C ALA A 751 -37.02 -10.18 25.48
N THR A 752 -36.74 -9.59 26.65
CA THR A 752 -37.66 -9.43 27.79
C THR A 752 -38.33 -8.05 27.88
N ALA A 753 -38.11 -7.16 26.90
CA ALA A 753 -38.75 -5.85 26.87
C ALA A 753 -40.11 -5.92 26.15
N GLU A 754 -41.17 -5.41 26.79
CA GLU A 754 -42.51 -5.31 26.20
C GLU A 754 -42.69 -4.03 25.35
N THR A 755 -41.92 -2.98 25.64
CA THR A 755 -41.97 -1.68 24.93
C THR A 755 -40.57 -1.17 24.56
N CYS A 756 -40.51 -0.46 23.44
CA CYS A 756 -39.28 0.04 22.85
C CYS A 756 -38.71 1.23 23.60
N LYS A 757 -37.49 1.09 24.12
CA LYS A 757 -36.79 2.14 24.88
C LYS A 757 -36.54 3.46 24.11
N ARG A 758 -36.63 3.45 22.77
CA ARG A 758 -36.40 4.63 21.92
C ARG A 758 -37.68 5.36 21.50
N CYS A 759 -38.83 4.69 21.44
CA CYS A 759 -40.07 5.29 20.89
C CYS A 759 -41.38 4.88 21.57
N GLY A 760 -41.33 4.12 22.66
CA GLY A 760 -42.50 3.73 23.47
C GLY A 760 -43.46 2.72 22.83
N ALA A 761 -43.28 2.35 21.56
CA ALA A 761 -44.10 1.35 20.90
C ALA A 761 -43.90 -0.05 21.51
N THR A 762 -44.96 -0.86 21.59
CA THR A 762 -44.86 -2.29 21.90
C THR A 762 -44.01 -3.02 20.86
N LEU A 763 -43.32 -4.08 21.30
CA LEU A 763 -42.24 -4.77 20.57
C LEU A 763 -42.70 -6.02 19.81
#